data_AF-A0A4Y5SS53-F1
#
_entry.id   AF-A0A4Y5SS53-F1
#
_cell.length_a   1.000
_cell.length_b   1.000
_cell.length_c   1.000
_cell.angle_alpha   90.00
_cell.angle_beta   90.00
_cell.angle_gamma   90.00
#
_symmetry.space_group_name_H-M   'P 1'
#
loop_
_entity.id
_entity.type
_entity.pdbx_description
1 polymer ?
#
loop_
_entity_poly.entity_id
_entity_poly.type
_entity_poly.pdbx_seq_one_letter_code
_entity_poly.pdbx_strand_id
1 'polypeptide(L)'
;MLPSSVKTMLTDLAQNTTPKVQPETLTRFGRVLLRAPADAAGLLGALASISSVGVAEERMSHLLGAALDEARIARENGQQQGKLFIDSLETHLGMLVVTGSLTFRGRLAVSGAWVRASLTPPESLASREDAFNEVIGDSQDPADFDSLLDSLVGPLIREDGGGSALHAMFAEMLPIMPPGARQALVRVAVGRPPEIYAELGCAWLLDASADIRSGAVEGLADRLASGQLSAEVLARLTILRSWMADAVLRDRLDGLVRDAMRKGIARAISEPERKLHRIVASLVDGSGAQSMAATVQTGSSRSVAVVLLKQGFGVKDAYVMPCDSATEQRAIMARITDEIEAFDVSPAYMAEAIGLALAEGLEAALAPVPGLVDVVQSCGLAGLRPLPSSVEAILELADPEGRIAGLPVQSRGRLITASQYWPDQYRMLASWFEDSDETVAGLESARSHTALTRSMWSVLEARRVQWAAIIARNALLLSAAGTDDAEEFIAVAAALMNGRDLKKIPVMKFICDQSILVWIDRKDGPSGLLDPDVEGPFVSSSMVPANFPAPAFAAEKKDELAKLLRPAGLTEPWLDGYLTGVCTAPLFVEPLDWLSPLLNLVAFNLKTDKKLSCFVELLMLRYNDTVSKMRAADDLALIPTEIPLIPIWADGYLTAWEATKPNWPSKVLGAQGKSIRKMLEQATDGRFDNTELSVSLPEWLRQRFADQQM
;
A
#
# COMPACT_ATOMS: atom_id res chain seq x y z
N MET A 1 25.80 11.31 -19.65
CA MET A 1 25.92 12.27 -18.53
C MET A 1 24.64 12.22 -17.73
N LEU A 2 24.70 12.26 -16.38
CA LEU A 2 23.51 12.23 -15.54
C LEU A 2 22.68 13.52 -15.67
N PRO A 3 21.32 13.43 -15.74
CA PRO A 3 20.42 14.58 -15.67
C PRO A 3 20.63 15.40 -14.39
N SER A 4 20.38 16.71 -14.46
CA SER A 4 20.57 17.61 -13.31
C SER A 4 19.66 17.26 -12.13
N SER A 5 18.40 16.90 -12.41
CA SER A 5 17.42 16.41 -11.42
C SER A 5 17.95 15.20 -10.64
N VAL A 6 18.49 14.21 -11.35
CA VAL A 6 19.08 13.00 -10.75
C VAL A 6 20.30 13.32 -9.89
N LYS A 7 21.16 14.26 -10.33
CA LYS A 7 22.31 14.70 -9.52
C LYS A 7 21.89 15.36 -8.21
N THR A 8 20.84 16.18 -8.23
CA THR A 8 20.27 16.78 -7.02
C THR A 8 19.75 15.68 -6.09
N MET A 9 18.94 14.75 -6.58
CA MET A 9 18.43 13.63 -5.78
C MET A 9 19.55 12.79 -5.14
N LEU A 10 20.62 12.49 -5.88
CA LEU A 10 21.78 11.75 -5.36
C LEU A 10 22.54 12.54 -4.29
N THR A 11 22.56 13.87 -4.40
CA THR A 11 23.16 14.76 -3.39
C THR A 11 22.32 14.80 -2.13
N ASP A 12 21.00 14.90 -2.27
CA ASP A 12 20.06 14.90 -1.14
C ASP A 12 20.08 13.56 -0.39
N LEU A 13 20.15 12.43 -1.12
CA LEU A 13 20.35 11.10 -0.53
C LEU A 13 21.70 10.97 0.18
N ALA A 14 22.71 11.72 -0.23
CA ALA A 14 24.01 11.72 0.45
C ALA A 14 23.99 12.49 1.76
N GLN A 15 23.12 13.51 1.87
CA GLN A 15 23.01 14.38 3.04
C GLN A 15 22.05 13.83 4.11
N ASN A 16 21.03 13.08 3.70
CA ASN A 16 20.03 12.49 4.60
C ASN A 16 20.43 11.08 5.06
N THR A 17 21.10 10.98 6.20
CA THR A 17 21.55 9.69 6.78
C THR A 17 20.58 9.10 7.82
N THR A 18 19.46 9.78 8.12
CA THR A 18 18.50 9.32 9.12
C THR A 18 17.68 8.12 8.59
N PRO A 19 17.71 6.95 9.27
CA PRO A 19 17.08 5.72 8.75
C PRO A 19 15.58 5.79 8.47
N LYS A 20 14.83 6.66 9.16
CA LYS A 20 13.38 6.86 8.93
C LYS A 20 13.06 7.79 7.76
N VAL A 21 13.92 8.78 7.51
CA VAL A 21 13.70 9.81 6.46
C VAL A 21 14.08 9.25 5.09
N GLN A 22 15.01 8.29 5.06
CA GLN A 22 15.55 7.74 3.82
C GLN A 22 14.51 6.97 2.98
N PRO A 23 13.66 6.08 3.54
CA PRO A 23 12.59 5.43 2.78
C PRO A 23 11.58 6.42 2.19
N GLU A 24 11.08 7.36 3.00
CA GLU A 24 10.11 8.38 2.53
C GLU A 24 10.69 9.24 1.40
N THR A 25 11.97 9.60 1.52
CA THR A 25 12.69 10.36 0.49
C THR A 25 12.84 9.55 -0.80
N LEU A 26 13.18 8.26 -0.69
CA LEU A 26 13.28 7.36 -1.85
C LEU A 26 11.93 7.18 -2.55
N THR A 27 10.85 6.94 -1.81
CA THR A 27 9.48 6.87 -2.33
C THR A 27 9.13 8.16 -3.08
N ARG A 28 9.39 9.32 -2.49
CA ARG A 28 9.15 10.62 -3.13
C ARG A 28 9.94 10.76 -4.44
N PHE A 29 11.23 10.43 -4.44
CA PHE A 29 12.06 10.51 -5.64
C PHE A 29 11.66 9.49 -6.71
N GLY A 30 11.24 8.29 -6.31
CA GLY A 30 10.68 7.29 -7.21
C GLY A 30 9.47 7.83 -7.97
N ARG A 31 8.52 8.49 -7.28
CA ARG A 31 7.35 9.11 -7.90
C ARG A 31 7.70 10.23 -8.88
N VAL A 32 8.71 11.04 -8.55
CA VAL A 32 9.21 12.09 -9.45
C VAL A 32 9.80 11.47 -10.71
N LEU A 33 10.63 10.43 -10.58
CA LEU A 33 11.23 9.73 -11.71
C LEU A 33 10.19 9.00 -12.57
N LEU A 34 9.15 8.41 -11.98
CA LEU A 34 8.03 7.80 -12.70
C LEU A 34 7.33 8.80 -13.66
N ARG A 35 7.32 10.09 -13.30
CA ARG A 35 6.79 11.19 -14.14
C ARG A 35 7.82 11.78 -15.11
N ALA A 36 9.09 11.39 -14.99
CA ALA A 36 10.20 11.85 -15.83
C ALA A 36 11.00 10.65 -16.44
N PRO A 37 10.41 9.88 -17.38
CA PRO A 37 11.06 8.68 -17.94
C PRO A 37 12.43 8.93 -18.57
N ALA A 38 12.65 10.12 -19.15
CA ALA A 38 13.95 10.49 -19.73
C ALA A 38 15.05 10.60 -18.67
N ASP A 39 14.72 11.10 -17.47
CA ASP A 39 15.67 11.22 -16.38
C ASP A 39 16.00 9.84 -15.80
N ALA A 40 14.99 8.98 -15.64
CA ALA A 40 15.17 7.60 -15.25
C ALA A 40 16.00 6.80 -16.26
N ALA A 41 15.81 7.02 -17.57
CA ALA A 41 16.64 6.43 -18.61
C ALA A 41 18.11 6.90 -18.51
N GLY A 42 18.33 8.19 -18.22
CA GLY A 42 19.67 8.73 -17.98
C GLY A 42 20.35 8.13 -16.75
N LEU A 43 19.60 7.88 -15.67
CA LEU A 43 20.05 7.15 -14.48
C LEU A 43 20.40 5.70 -14.80
N LEU A 44 19.52 5.00 -15.51
CA LEU A 44 19.74 3.62 -15.98
C LEU A 44 21.01 3.51 -16.82
N GLY A 45 21.20 4.41 -17.80
CA GLY A 45 22.41 4.42 -18.63
C GLY A 45 23.69 4.68 -17.84
N ALA A 46 23.64 5.58 -16.86
CA ALA A 46 24.80 5.81 -15.99
C ALA A 46 25.14 4.59 -15.13
N LEU A 47 24.12 3.93 -14.57
CA LEU A 47 24.28 2.71 -13.76
C LEU A 47 24.81 1.53 -14.61
N ALA A 48 24.25 1.36 -15.81
CA ALA A 48 24.61 0.30 -16.75
C ALA A 48 26.08 0.37 -17.24
N SER A 49 26.70 1.55 -17.20
CA SER A 49 28.09 1.76 -17.63
C SER A 49 29.12 1.74 -16.49
N ILE A 50 28.73 1.44 -15.24
CA ILE A 50 29.67 1.40 -14.10
C ILE A 50 30.59 0.19 -14.20
N SER A 51 31.90 0.38 -13.98
CA SER A 51 32.88 -0.72 -14.02
C SER A 51 33.42 -1.14 -12.64
N SER A 52 33.11 -0.40 -11.57
CA SER A 52 33.68 -0.61 -10.23
C SER A 52 32.68 -0.37 -9.11
N VAL A 53 32.83 -1.11 -8.01
CA VAL A 53 32.02 -0.95 -6.80
C VAL A 53 32.30 0.39 -6.13
N GLY A 54 31.24 1.09 -5.71
CA GLY A 54 31.36 2.30 -4.90
C GLY A 54 30.04 2.90 -4.47
N VAL A 55 30.09 3.87 -3.56
CA VAL A 55 28.91 4.53 -2.96
C VAL A 55 27.97 5.14 -4.01
N ALA A 56 28.52 5.59 -5.14
CA ALA A 56 27.71 6.13 -6.25
C ALA A 56 26.84 5.06 -6.91
N GLU A 57 27.35 3.84 -7.10
CA GLU A 57 26.60 2.70 -7.64
C GLU A 57 25.42 2.35 -6.73
N GLU A 58 25.68 2.25 -5.43
CA GLU A 58 24.66 1.90 -4.43
C GLU A 58 23.51 2.91 -4.42
N ARG A 59 23.82 4.21 -4.37
CA ARG A 59 22.80 5.27 -4.39
C ARG A 59 22.00 5.30 -5.70
N MET A 60 22.67 5.13 -6.84
CA MET A 60 21.99 5.04 -8.14
C MET A 60 21.08 3.82 -8.21
N SER A 61 21.52 2.68 -7.65
CA SER A 61 20.74 1.45 -7.59
C SER A 61 19.51 1.57 -6.70
N HIS A 62 19.62 2.23 -5.54
CA HIS A 62 18.48 2.52 -4.66
C HIS A 62 17.48 3.47 -5.32
N LEU A 63 17.97 4.52 -5.98
CA LEU A 63 17.11 5.49 -6.66
C LEU A 63 16.37 4.88 -7.85
N LEU A 64 17.05 4.07 -8.66
CA LEU A 64 16.43 3.34 -9.76
C LEU A 64 15.43 2.29 -9.25
N GLY A 65 15.80 1.55 -8.20
CA GLY A 65 14.91 0.59 -7.53
C GLY A 65 13.62 1.25 -7.03
N ALA A 66 13.71 2.43 -6.40
CA ALA A 66 12.54 3.17 -5.94
C ALA A 66 11.62 3.62 -7.10
N ALA A 67 12.19 4.06 -8.22
CA ALA A 67 11.40 4.42 -9.40
C ALA A 67 10.71 3.20 -10.04
N LEU A 68 11.40 2.07 -10.10
CA LEU A 68 10.85 0.80 -10.59
C LEU A 68 9.75 0.28 -9.66
N ASP A 69 9.91 0.42 -8.35
CA ASP A 69 8.92 0.00 -7.36
C ASP A 69 7.62 0.81 -7.49
N GLU A 70 7.73 2.14 -7.60
CA GLU A 70 6.56 3.00 -7.88
C GLU A 70 5.90 2.67 -9.23
N ALA A 71 6.70 2.40 -10.27
CA ALA A 71 6.18 1.97 -11.58
C ALA A 71 5.46 0.63 -11.50
N ARG A 72 6.01 -0.32 -10.72
CA ARG A 72 5.38 -1.62 -10.45
C ARG A 72 4.05 -1.41 -9.72
N ILE A 73 4.02 -0.64 -8.64
CA ILE A 73 2.80 -0.36 -7.86
C ILE A 73 1.73 0.27 -8.77
N ALA A 74 2.09 1.27 -9.58
CA ALA A 74 1.18 1.89 -10.53
C ALA A 74 0.61 0.85 -11.53
N ARG A 75 1.47 0.01 -12.11
CA ARG A 75 1.05 -1.07 -13.03
C ARG A 75 0.11 -2.08 -12.37
N GLU A 76 0.44 -2.50 -11.15
CA GLU A 76 -0.38 -3.46 -10.39
C GLU A 76 -1.75 -2.90 -9.99
N ASN A 77 -1.84 -1.57 -9.82
CA ASN A 77 -3.09 -0.87 -9.56
C ASN A 77 -3.86 -0.48 -10.84
N GLY A 78 -3.43 -0.99 -12.00
CA GLY A 78 -4.12 -0.77 -13.28
C GLY A 78 -3.85 0.59 -13.93
N GLN A 79 -2.72 1.23 -13.62
CA GLN A 79 -2.27 2.45 -14.29
C GLN A 79 -1.24 2.14 -15.39
N GLN A 80 -1.54 2.58 -16.60
CA GLN A 80 -0.74 2.38 -17.81
C GLN A 80 0.58 3.14 -17.72
N GLN A 81 0.63 4.24 -16.95
CA GLN A 81 1.89 4.97 -16.71
C GLN A 81 2.99 4.04 -16.17
N GLY A 82 2.67 3.16 -15.22
CA GLY A 82 3.63 2.20 -14.66
C GLY A 82 4.18 1.25 -15.73
N LYS A 83 3.29 0.71 -16.57
CA LYS A 83 3.69 -0.15 -17.70
C LYS A 83 4.55 0.61 -18.72
N LEU A 84 4.10 1.78 -19.17
CA LEU A 84 4.81 2.59 -20.17
C LEU A 84 6.20 3.00 -19.68
N PHE A 85 6.33 3.30 -18.38
CA PHE A 85 7.61 3.63 -17.77
C PHE A 85 8.57 2.44 -17.83
N ILE A 86 8.13 1.25 -17.40
CA ILE A 86 8.96 0.03 -17.44
C ILE A 86 9.33 -0.31 -18.90
N ASP A 87 8.36 -0.32 -19.81
CA ASP A 87 8.57 -0.61 -21.23
C ASP A 87 9.58 0.39 -21.87
N SER A 88 9.54 1.67 -21.45
CA SER A 88 10.49 2.69 -21.90
C SER A 88 11.91 2.43 -21.39
N LEU A 89 12.07 1.99 -20.14
CA LEU A 89 13.38 1.64 -19.57
C LEU A 89 13.94 0.38 -20.22
N GLU A 90 13.12 -0.64 -20.47
CA GLU A 90 13.52 -1.85 -21.19
C GLU A 90 13.93 -1.54 -22.64
N THR A 91 13.22 -0.63 -23.31
CA THR A 91 13.60 -0.14 -24.64
C THR A 91 14.95 0.57 -24.60
N HIS A 92 15.17 1.43 -23.59
CA HIS A 92 16.45 2.11 -23.42
C HIS A 92 17.60 1.12 -23.14
N LEU A 93 17.35 0.11 -22.31
CA LEU A 93 18.29 -0.96 -22.04
C LEU A 93 18.67 -1.72 -23.32
N GLY A 94 17.69 -2.02 -24.18
CA GLY A 94 17.93 -2.62 -25.49
C GLY A 94 18.86 -1.78 -26.38
N MET A 95 18.71 -0.45 -26.36
CA MET A 95 19.64 0.45 -27.07
C MET A 95 21.05 0.37 -26.51
N LEU A 96 21.21 0.37 -25.18
CA LEU A 96 22.52 0.27 -24.53
C LEU A 96 23.24 -1.06 -24.86
N VAL A 97 22.47 -2.15 -25.04
CA VAL A 97 23.00 -3.45 -25.49
C VAL A 97 23.55 -3.34 -26.91
N VAL A 98 22.78 -2.72 -27.83
CA VAL A 98 23.21 -2.53 -29.23
C VAL A 98 24.45 -1.64 -29.33
N THR A 99 24.57 -0.62 -28.47
CA THR A 99 25.72 0.29 -28.45
C THR A 99 26.92 -0.25 -27.66
N GLY A 100 26.84 -1.45 -27.09
CA GLY A 100 27.92 -2.05 -26.30
C GLY A 100 28.27 -1.27 -25.03
N SER A 101 27.31 -0.55 -24.45
CA SER A 101 27.53 0.35 -23.32
C SER A 101 27.30 -0.29 -21.94
N LEU A 102 26.83 -1.55 -21.90
CA LEU A 102 26.66 -2.31 -20.67
C LEU A 102 27.96 -3.01 -20.27
N THR A 103 28.46 -2.67 -19.09
CA THR A 103 29.53 -3.43 -18.45
C THR A 103 28.95 -4.64 -17.71
N PHE A 104 29.77 -5.62 -17.35
CA PHE A 104 29.35 -6.74 -16.51
C PHE A 104 28.79 -6.26 -15.16
N ARG A 105 29.49 -5.33 -14.50
CA ARG A 105 29.05 -4.77 -13.21
C ARG A 105 27.75 -3.97 -13.32
N GLY A 106 27.60 -3.20 -14.39
CA GLY A 106 26.36 -2.46 -14.67
C GLY A 106 25.18 -3.38 -14.92
N ARG A 107 25.36 -4.51 -15.62
CA ARG A 107 24.32 -5.54 -15.77
C ARG A 107 23.85 -6.07 -14.41
N LEU A 108 24.79 -6.39 -13.51
CA LEU A 108 24.46 -6.87 -12.17
C LEU A 108 23.71 -5.82 -11.34
N ALA A 109 24.18 -4.56 -11.35
CA ALA A 109 23.54 -3.48 -10.59
C ALA A 109 22.12 -3.18 -11.09
N VAL A 110 21.91 -3.20 -12.42
CA VAL A 110 20.59 -3.04 -13.04
C VAL A 110 19.69 -4.24 -12.72
N SER A 111 20.20 -5.46 -12.84
CA SER A 111 19.47 -6.68 -12.46
C SER A 111 18.98 -6.62 -11.01
N GLY A 112 19.88 -6.27 -10.07
CA GLY A 112 19.54 -6.10 -8.67
C GLY A 112 18.50 -5.00 -8.42
N ALA A 113 18.50 -3.91 -9.18
CA ALA A 113 17.47 -2.87 -9.07
C ALA A 113 16.08 -3.39 -9.45
N TRP A 114 15.97 -4.23 -10.50
CA TRP A 114 14.71 -4.89 -10.88
C TRP A 114 14.27 -5.90 -9.80
N VAL A 115 15.18 -6.76 -9.35
CA VAL A 115 14.88 -7.79 -8.34
C VAL A 115 14.38 -7.15 -7.04
N ARG A 116 15.07 -6.11 -6.54
CA ARG A 116 14.64 -5.39 -5.33
C ARG A 116 13.29 -4.68 -5.49
N ALA A 117 12.97 -4.22 -6.69
CA ALA A 117 11.65 -3.70 -7.02
C ALA A 117 10.59 -4.81 -7.23
N SER A 118 10.91 -6.08 -7.00
CA SER A 118 10.05 -7.24 -7.25
C SER A 118 9.57 -7.33 -8.71
N LEU A 119 10.46 -6.99 -9.65
CA LEU A 119 10.25 -7.13 -11.09
C LEU A 119 11.17 -8.21 -11.67
N THR A 120 10.69 -8.93 -12.68
CA THR A 120 11.52 -9.85 -13.46
C THR A 120 12.53 -9.03 -14.27
N PRO A 121 13.85 -9.25 -14.11
CA PRO A 121 14.84 -8.52 -14.88
C PRO A 121 14.70 -8.81 -16.39
N PRO A 122 14.93 -7.83 -17.29
CA PRO A 122 14.72 -8.02 -18.72
C PRO A 122 15.76 -8.98 -19.33
N GLU A 123 15.33 -9.84 -20.27
CA GLU A 123 16.23 -10.77 -20.96
C GLU A 123 17.37 -10.09 -21.74
N SER A 124 17.23 -8.81 -22.08
CA SER A 124 18.30 -8.02 -22.69
C SER A 124 19.51 -7.82 -21.79
N LEU A 125 19.38 -8.03 -20.46
CA LEU A 125 20.52 -8.07 -19.53
C LEU A 125 21.41 -9.29 -19.72
N ALA A 126 20.90 -10.37 -20.33
CA ALA A 126 21.70 -11.54 -20.60
C ALA A 126 22.90 -11.17 -21.48
N SER A 127 24.06 -11.66 -21.08
CA SER A 127 25.25 -11.59 -21.91
C SER A 127 25.07 -12.53 -23.10
N ARG A 128 25.68 -12.20 -24.25
CA ARG A 128 25.76 -13.15 -25.36
C ARG A 128 26.64 -14.33 -24.94
N GLU A 129 26.37 -15.53 -25.48
CA GLU A 129 27.11 -16.74 -25.13
C GLU A 129 28.62 -16.60 -25.37
N ASP A 130 29.02 -16.00 -26.49
CA ASP A 130 30.42 -15.72 -26.82
C ASP A 130 31.09 -14.81 -25.78
N ALA A 131 30.48 -13.67 -25.49
CA ALA A 131 30.99 -12.73 -24.49
C ALA A 131 31.00 -13.30 -23.06
N PHE A 132 30.05 -14.18 -22.73
CA PHE A 132 30.01 -14.85 -21.44
C PHE A 132 31.12 -15.89 -21.32
N ASN A 133 31.33 -16.70 -22.35
CA ASN A 133 32.41 -17.69 -22.40
C ASN A 133 33.80 -17.02 -22.38
N GLU A 134 33.98 -15.85 -23.02
CA GLU A 134 35.24 -15.09 -22.91
C GLU A 134 35.55 -14.66 -21.45
N VAL A 135 34.51 -14.36 -20.66
CA VAL A 135 34.65 -13.92 -19.26
C VAL A 135 34.89 -15.10 -18.32
N ILE A 136 34.25 -16.24 -18.56
CA ILE A 136 34.33 -17.43 -17.70
C ILE A 136 35.45 -18.40 -18.14
N GLY A 137 35.97 -18.24 -19.35
CA GLY A 137 36.86 -19.18 -20.02
C GLY A 137 36.05 -20.13 -20.93
N ASP A 138 36.64 -20.55 -22.06
CA ASP A 138 36.02 -21.37 -23.13
C ASP A 138 35.46 -22.75 -22.70
N SER A 139 35.52 -23.07 -21.41
CA SER A 139 35.19 -24.38 -20.89
C SER A 139 33.78 -24.39 -20.28
N GLN A 140 32.88 -25.17 -20.89
CA GLN A 140 31.57 -25.53 -20.33
C GLN A 140 31.66 -26.80 -19.45
N ASP A 141 32.82 -27.09 -18.86
CA ASP A 141 33.01 -28.23 -17.97
C ASP A 141 32.23 -27.96 -16.65
N PRO A 142 31.41 -28.92 -16.17
CA PRO A 142 30.82 -28.86 -14.83
C PRO A 142 31.80 -28.46 -13.72
N ALA A 143 33.09 -28.82 -13.84
CA ALA A 143 34.14 -28.43 -12.89
C ALA A 143 34.36 -26.90 -12.80
N ASP A 144 34.17 -26.15 -13.89
CA ASP A 144 34.33 -24.69 -13.88
C ASP A 144 33.16 -24.00 -13.17
N PHE A 145 31.94 -24.51 -13.36
CA PHE A 145 30.78 -24.04 -12.62
C PHE A 145 30.90 -24.34 -11.11
N ASP A 146 31.42 -25.50 -10.73
CA ASP A 146 31.72 -25.80 -9.33
C ASP A 146 32.73 -24.80 -8.74
N SER A 147 33.79 -24.47 -9.48
CA SER A 147 34.78 -23.47 -9.04
C SER A 147 34.19 -22.06 -8.90
N LEU A 148 33.31 -21.67 -9.82
CA LEU A 148 32.58 -20.40 -9.78
C LEU A 148 31.67 -20.35 -8.55
N LEU A 149 30.92 -21.42 -8.29
CA LEU A 149 30.04 -21.53 -7.12
C LEU A 149 30.84 -21.46 -5.81
N ASP A 150 32.00 -22.10 -5.72
CA ASP A 150 32.85 -22.03 -4.52
C ASP A 150 33.37 -20.61 -4.26
N SER A 151 33.75 -19.89 -5.31
CA SER A 151 34.16 -18.49 -5.23
C SER A 151 33.03 -17.56 -4.76
N LEU A 152 31.82 -17.77 -5.29
CA LEU A 152 30.64 -16.94 -5.00
C LEU A 152 30.01 -17.23 -3.64
N VAL A 153 29.91 -18.51 -3.27
CA VAL A 153 29.17 -18.96 -2.09
C VAL A 153 30.05 -19.00 -0.84
N GLY A 154 31.36 -19.24 -0.99
CA GLY A 154 32.31 -19.33 0.13
C GLY A 154 32.31 -18.12 1.09
N PRO A 155 32.17 -16.87 0.63
CA PRO A 155 31.97 -15.72 1.51
C PRO A 155 30.63 -15.74 2.27
N LEU A 156 29.51 -16.05 1.62
CA LEU A 156 28.16 -16.00 2.21
C LEU A 156 27.91 -17.06 3.28
N ILE A 157 28.48 -18.26 3.11
CA ILE A 157 28.42 -19.33 4.12
C ILE A 157 29.13 -18.88 5.42
N ARG A 158 30.11 -17.98 5.34
CA ARG A 158 30.86 -17.49 6.52
C ARG A 158 30.15 -16.36 7.27
N GLU A 159 29.17 -15.71 6.65
CA GLU A 159 28.42 -14.59 7.23
C GLU A 159 27.04 -15.00 7.79
N ASP A 160 26.79 -16.31 7.99
CA ASP A 160 25.51 -16.87 8.45
C ASP A 160 24.28 -16.53 7.58
N GLY A 161 24.47 -16.17 6.29
CA GLY A 161 23.42 -15.66 5.40
C GLY A 161 22.24 -16.60 5.06
N GLY A 162 22.27 -17.88 5.43
CA GLY A 162 21.18 -18.83 5.19
C GLY A 162 20.77 -19.01 3.71
N GLY A 163 19.70 -19.78 3.47
CA GLY A 163 19.20 -20.08 2.11
C GLY A 163 18.63 -18.87 1.37
N SER A 164 18.00 -17.93 2.09
CA SER A 164 17.40 -16.74 1.51
C SER A 164 18.43 -15.75 0.96
N ALA A 165 19.58 -15.54 1.61
CA ALA A 165 20.63 -14.68 1.06
C ALA A 165 21.26 -15.29 -0.20
N LEU A 166 21.41 -16.62 -0.24
CA LEU A 166 21.85 -17.31 -1.45
C LEU A 166 20.85 -17.13 -2.59
N HIS A 167 19.55 -17.33 -2.32
CA HIS A 167 18.52 -17.14 -3.33
C HIS A 167 18.52 -15.70 -3.87
N ALA A 168 18.60 -14.69 -2.99
CA ALA A 168 18.69 -13.29 -3.38
C ALA A 168 19.92 -12.99 -4.25
N MET A 169 21.10 -13.51 -3.89
CA MET A 169 22.31 -13.37 -4.72
C MET A 169 22.10 -13.95 -6.12
N PHE A 170 21.57 -15.17 -6.22
CA PHE A 170 21.32 -15.80 -7.52
C PHE A 170 20.24 -15.08 -8.33
N ALA A 171 19.22 -14.52 -7.67
CA ALA A 171 18.18 -13.74 -8.35
C ALA A 171 18.76 -12.51 -9.07
N GLU A 172 19.80 -11.87 -8.52
CA GLU A 172 20.49 -10.75 -9.19
C GLU A 172 21.43 -11.24 -10.31
N MET A 173 22.04 -12.40 -10.15
CA MET A 173 23.10 -12.89 -11.04
C MET A 173 22.60 -13.73 -12.23
N LEU A 174 21.67 -14.66 -12.03
CA LEU A 174 21.18 -15.54 -13.11
C LEU A 174 20.66 -14.78 -14.34
N PRO A 175 19.93 -13.64 -14.19
CA PRO A 175 19.42 -12.91 -15.35
C PRO A 175 20.49 -12.37 -16.29
N ILE A 176 21.72 -12.11 -15.80
CA ILE A 176 22.80 -11.59 -16.63
C ILE A 176 23.53 -12.68 -17.44
N MET A 177 23.21 -13.96 -17.17
CA MET A 177 23.75 -15.12 -17.89
C MET A 177 22.90 -15.49 -19.11
N PRO A 178 23.48 -16.12 -20.14
CA PRO A 178 22.71 -16.73 -21.22
C PRO A 178 21.78 -17.86 -20.71
N PRO A 179 20.61 -18.11 -21.35
CA PRO A 179 19.66 -19.16 -20.96
C PRO A 179 20.28 -20.54 -20.69
N GLY A 180 21.12 -21.05 -21.61
CA GLY A 180 21.76 -22.36 -21.45
C GLY A 180 22.71 -22.41 -20.24
N ALA A 181 23.43 -21.32 -19.98
CA ALA A 181 24.31 -21.21 -18.81
C ALA A 181 23.51 -21.15 -17.50
N ARG A 182 22.33 -20.49 -17.48
CA ARG A 182 21.43 -20.48 -16.32
C ARG A 182 21.00 -21.89 -15.96
N GLN A 183 20.49 -22.66 -16.93
CA GLN A 183 20.06 -24.04 -16.71
C GLN A 183 21.21 -24.90 -16.16
N ALA A 184 22.38 -24.84 -16.79
CA ALA A 184 23.55 -25.61 -16.40
C ALA A 184 24.01 -25.27 -14.98
N LEU A 185 24.18 -23.98 -14.66
CA LEU A 185 24.59 -23.53 -13.34
C LEU A 185 23.59 -23.94 -12.25
N VAL A 186 22.29 -23.77 -12.51
CA VAL A 186 21.24 -24.15 -11.56
C VAL A 186 21.26 -25.66 -11.32
N ARG A 187 21.38 -26.48 -12.38
CA ARG A 187 21.49 -27.94 -12.25
C ARG A 187 22.68 -28.33 -11.39
N VAL A 188 23.87 -27.78 -11.68
CA VAL A 188 25.10 -28.04 -10.91
C VAL A 188 24.91 -27.63 -9.45
N ALA A 189 24.43 -26.40 -9.20
CA ALA A 189 24.20 -25.88 -7.86
C ALA A 189 23.28 -26.79 -7.05
N VAL A 190 22.10 -27.14 -7.57
CA VAL A 190 21.12 -28.00 -6.88
C VAL A 190 21.66 -29.42 -6.64
N GLY A 191 22.48 -29.93 -7.56
CA GLY A 191 23.12 -31.24 -7.44
C GLY A 191 24.16 -31.34 -6.31
N ARG A 192 24.64 -30.22 -5.75
CA ARG A 192 25.71 -30.21 -4.73
C ARG A 192 25.26 -30.81 -3.40
N PRO A 193 26.10 -31.58 -2.69
CA PRO A 193 25.67 -32.33 -1.50
C PRO A 193 24.94 -31.56 -0.39
N PRO A 194 25.33 -30.33 0.00
CA PRO A 194 24.66 -29.61 1.09
C PRO A 194 23.16 -29.40 0.84
N GLU A 195 22.35 -29.56 1.89
CA GLU A 195 20.88 -29.56 1.76
C GLU A 195 20.30 -28.22 1.33
N ILE A 196 20.96 -27.11 1.71
CA ILE A 196 20.59 -25.74 1.31
C ILE A 196 20.44 -25.58 -0.21
N TYR A 197 21.19 -26.35 -1.01
CA TYR A 197 21.08 -26.33 -2.47
C TYR A 197 19.85 -27.07 -2.99
N ALA A 198 19.40 -28.11 -2.29
CA ALA A 198 18.14 -28.78 -2.61
C ALA A 198 16.93 -27.89 -2.26
N GLU A 199 17.03 -27.11 -1.19
CA GLU A 199 16.05 -26.08 -0.81
C GLU A 199 15.99 -24.97 -1.86
N LEU A 200 17.15 -24.48 -2.34
CA LEU A 200 17.22 -23.56 -3.49
C LEU A 200 16.59 -24.17 -4.75
N GLY A 201 16.81 -25.47 -4.99
CA GLY A 201 16.14 -26.19 -6.07
C GLY A 201 14.62 -26.12 -5.96
N CYS A 202 14.07 -26.31 -4.76
CA CYS A 202 12.62 -26.18 -4.52
C CYS A 202 12.11 -24.76 -4.79
N ALA A 203 12.87 -23.73 -4.39
CA ALA A 203 12.56 -22.33 -4.67
C ALA A 203 12.53 -22.04 -6.18
N TRP A 204 13.56 -22.51 -6.90
CA TRP A 204 13.69 -22.31 -8.35
C TRP A 204 12.66 -23.05 -9.20
N LEU A 205 11.93 -24.05 -8.65
CA LEU A 205 10.78 -24.63 -9.34
C LEU A 205 9.62 -23.64 -9.54
N LEU A 206 9.60 -22.55 -8.76
CA LEU A 206 8.61 -21.47 -8.83
C LEU A 206 9.12 -20.24 -9.61
N ASP A 207 10.32 -20.30 -10.19
CA ASP A 207 10.91 -19.19 -10.94
C ASP A 207 10.13 -18.89 -12.24
N ALA A 208 10.13 -17.63 -12.69
CA ALA A 208 9.50 -17.24 -13.95
C ALA A 208 10.22 -17.81 -15.19
N SER A 209 11.54 -18.00 -15.12
CA SER A 209 12.36 -18.55 -16.20
C SER A 209 12.23 -20.07 -16.32
N ALA A 210 11.87 -20.54 -17.53
CA ALA A 210 11.78 -21.97 -17.81
C ALA A 210 13.14 -22.70 -17.71
N ASP A 211 14.23 -22.01 -18.00
CA ASP A 211 15.59 -22.57 -17.94
C ASP A 211 16.02 -22.83 -16.49
N ILE A 212 15.73 -21.87 -15.60
CA ILE A 212 15.98 -22.00 -14.15
C ILE A 212 15.14 -23.17 -13.59
N ARG A 213 13.84 -23.21 -13.91
CA ARG A 213 12.98 -24.32 -13.48
C ARG A 213 13.46 -25.68 -13.98
N SER A 214 13.92 -25.76 -15.23
CA SER A 214 14.43 -27.00 -15.84
C SER A 214 15.71 -27.47 -15.18
N GLY A 215 16.66 -26.55 -14.94
CA GLY A 215 17.90 -26.85 -14.21
C GLY A 215 17.62 -27.35 -12.80
N ALA A 216 16.63 -26.77 -12.11
CA ALA A 216 16.27 -27.17 -10.77
C ALA A 216 15.73 -28.60 -10.70
N VAL A 217 14.81 -28.97 -11.61
CA VAL A 217 14.32 -30.36 -11.70
C VAL A 217 15.44 -31.34 -12.04
N GLU A 218 16.37 -30.97 -12.92
CA GLU A 218 17.51 -31.80 -13.30
C GLU A 218 18.48 -32.02 -12.14
N GLY A 219 18.82 -30.96 -11.39
CA GLY A 219 19.68 -31.08 -10.22
C GLY A 219 19.04 -31.92 -9.11
N LEU A 220 17.72 -31.78 -8.89
CA LEU A 220 16.97 -32.64 -7.96
C LEU A 220 16.98 -34.11 -8.43
N ALA A 221 16.90 -34.35 -9.74
CA ALA A 221 17.00 -35.69 -10.30
C ALA A 221 18.41 -36.28 -10.12
N ASP A 222 19.46 -35.47 -10.29
CA ASP A 222 20.84 -35.87 -10.04
C ASP A 222 21.04 -36.23 -8.56
N ARG A 223 20.48 -35.45 -7.61
CA ARG A 223 20.47 -35.80 -6.18
C ARG A 223 19.76 -37.14 -5.92
N LEU A 224 18.64 -37.37 -6.58
CA LEU A 224 17.91 -38.64 -6.44
C LEU A 224 18.74 -39.81 -6.99
N ALA A 225 19.44 -39.61 -8.10
CA ALA A 225 20.32 -40.61 -8.70
C ALA A 225 21.51 -40.93 -7.80
N SER A 226 22.11 -39.92 -7.16
CA SER A 226 23.23 -40.07 -6.22
C SER A 226 22.83 -40.53 -4.81
N GLY A 227 21.53 -40.63 -4.52
CA GLY A 227 21.04 -41.04 -3.20
C GLY A 227 21.10 -39.94 -2.13
N GLN A 228 21.19 -38.68 -2.56
CA GLN A 228 21.30 -37.48 -1.70
C GLN A 228 19.98 -36.72 -1.52
N LEU A 229 18.90 -37.15 -2.18
CA LEU A 229 17.58 -36.53 -2.00
C LEU A 229 16.99 -36.90 -0.63
N SER A 230 16.73 -35.90 0.21
CA SER A 230 16.17 -36.10 1.55
C SER A 230 14.65 -36.31 1.51
N ALA A 231 14.11 -36.87 2.61
CA ALA A 231 12.67 -36.99 2.80
C ALA A 231 11.99 -35.60 2.95
N GLU A 232 12.70 -34.63 3.51
CA GLU A 232 12.20 -33.26 3.71
C GLU A 232 12.01 -32.55 2.38
N VAL A 233 12.98 -32.64 1.47
CA VAL A 233 12.85 -32.14 0.10
C VAL A 233 11.70 -32.86 -0.60
N LEU A 234 11.60 -34.18 -0.49
CA LEU A 234 10.48 -34.94 -1.08
C LEU A 234 9.10 -34.45 -0.60
N ALA A 235 8.97 -34.08 0.69
CA ALA A 235 7.74 -33.51 1.23
C ALA A 235 7.43 -32.15 0.58
N ARG A 236 8.42 -31.25 0.45
CA ARG A 236 8.27 -29.96 -0.26
C ARG A 236 7.84 -30.16 -1.71
N LEU A 237 8.47 -31.08 -2.44
CA LEU A 237 8.14 -31.38 -3.84
C LEU A 237 6.69 -31.87 -4.01
N THR A 238 6.18 -32.63 -3.03
CA THR A 238 4.79 -33.13 -3.03
C THR A 238 3.76 -32.00 -2.90
N ILE A 239 4.12 -30.90 -2.26
CA ILE A 239 3.31 -29.69 -2.14
C ILE A 239 3.40 -28.87 -3.43
N LEU A 240 4.64 -28.60 -3.87
CA LEU A 240 4.96 -27.76 -5.02
C LEU A 240 4.25 -28.21 -6.31
N ARG A 241 4.08 -29.52 -6.52
CA ARG A 241 3.37 -30.04 -7.71
C ARG A 241 1.97 -29.45 -7.91
N SER A 242 1.30 -29.05 -6.81
CA SER A 242 -0.04 -28.45 -6.85
C SER A 242 -0.04 -26.95 -7.11
N TRP A 243 1.14 -26.32 -7.11
CA TRP A 243 1.33 -24.86 -7.30
C TRP A 243 2.01 -24.53 -8.63
N MET A 244 2.18 -25.51 -9.51
CA MET A 244 2.77 -25.30 -10.82
C MET A 244 1.65 -25.08 -11.83
N ALA A 245 1.83 -24.16 -12.79
CA ALA A 245 0.94 -24.04 -13.94
C ALA A 245 1.43 -24.93 -15.12
N ASP A 246 2.74 -25.04 -15.29
CA ASP A 246 3.41 -25.77 -16.36
C ASP A 246 3.19 -27.29 -16.25
N ALA A 247 2.41 -27.85 -17.17
CA ALA A 247 2.08 -29.27 -17.20
C ALA A 247 3.30 -30.17 -17.46
N VAL A 248 4.22 -29.76 -18.33
CA VAL A 248 5.41 -30.54 -18.68
C VAL A 248 6.34 -30.63 -17.48
N LEU A 249 6.56 -29.51 -16.80
CA LEU A 249 7.39 -29.47 -15.61
C LEU A 249 6.75 -30.25 -14.45
N ARG A 250 5.42 -30.17 -14.31
CA ARG A 250 4.66 -30.95 -13.31
C ARG A 250 4.81 -32.45 -13.56
N ASP A 251 4.72 -32.91 -14.81
CA ASP A 251 4.89 -34.32 -15.15
C ASP A 251 6.31 -34.84 -14.83
N ARG A 252 7.34 -34.01 -15.08
CA ARG A 252 8.73 -34.32 -14.68
C ARG A 252 8.85 -34.44 -13.16
N LEU A 253 8.26 -33.49 -12.42
CA LEU A 253 8.25 -33.50 -10.96
C LEU A 253 7.50 -34.72 -10.40
N ASP A 254 6.35 -35.07 -10.97
CA ASP A 254 5.59 -36.27 -10.60
C ASP A 254 6.38 -37.56 -10.88
N GLY A 255 7.15 -37.60 -11.97
CA GLY A 255 8.12 -38.67 -12.23
C GLY A 255 9.16 -38.81 -11.13
N LEU A 256 9.79 -37.69 -10.76
CA LEU A 256 10.82 -37.63 -9.72
C LEU A 256 10.27 -38.04 -8.35
N VAL A 257 9.11 -37.53 -7.95
CA VAL A 257 8.43 -37.91 -6.70
C VAL A 257 8.13 -39.41 -6.70
N ARG A 258 7.59 -39.95 -7.80
CA ARG A 258 7.28 -41.39 -7.93
C ARG A 258 8.53 -42.26 -7.77
N ASP A 259 9.65 -41.86 -8.37
CA ASP A 259 10.90 -42.62 -8.28
C ASP A 259 11.56 -42.51 -6.91
N ALA A 260 11.45 -41.36 -6.24
CA ALA A 260 11.87 -41.19 -4.86
C ALA A 260 11.06 -42.07 -3.88
N MET A 261 9.73 -42.15 -4.09
CA MET A 261 8.87 -43.06 -3.33
C MET A 261 9.27 -44.52 -3.53
N ARG A 262 9.56 -44.94 -4.78
CA ARG A 262 10.04 -46.31 -5.09
C ARG A 262 11.38 -46.65 -4.43
N LYS A 263 12.26 -45.66 -4.26
CA LYS A 263 13.54 -45.81 -3.54
C LYS A 263 13.38 -45.79 -2.01
N GLY A 264 12.16 -45.65 -1.49
CA GLY A 264 11.87 -45.73 -0.05
C GLY A 264 12.27 -44.49 0.75
N ILE A 265 12.47 -43.34 0.10
CA ILE A 265 12.86 -42.08 0.74
C ILE A 265 11.77 -41.55 1.68
N ALA A 266 10.49 -41.83 1.38
CA ALA A 266 9.33 -41.33 2.13
C ALA A 266 9.07 -41.99 3.49
N ARG A 267 10.11 -42.46 4.18
CA ARG A 267 9.96 -42.91 5.57
C ARG A 267 9.36 -41.77 6.41
N ALA A 268 8.45 -42.13 7.32
CA ALA A 268 7.75 -41.19 8.18
C ALA A 268 8.75 -40.28 8.90
N ILE A 269 8.85 -39.03 8.43
CA ILE A 269 9.53 -37.97 9.16
C ILE A 269 8.69 -37.78 10.41
N SER A 270 9.28 -37.95 11.59
CA SER A 270 8.65 -37.48 12.82
C SER A 270 8.64 -35.97 12.75
N GLU A 271 7.54 -35.38 12.27
CA GLU A 271 7.42 -33.94 12.21
C GLU A 271 7.54 -33.37 13.63
N PRO A 272 8.42 -32.40 13.87
CA PRO A 272 8.51 -31.77 15.18
C PRO A 272 7.18 -31.11 15.50
N GLU A 273 6.77 -31.14 16.77
CA GLU A 273 5.55 -30.47 17.23
C GLU A 273 5.69 -28.96 16.98
N ARG A 274 4.84 -28.43 16.09
CA ARG A 274 4.78 -27.01 15.74
C ARG A 274 3.65 -26.36 16.54
N LYS A 275 3.96 -25.27 17.22
CA LYS A 275 2.99 -24.48 17.99
C LYS A 275 2.81 -23.13 17.34
N LEU A 276 1.61 -22.87 16.84
CA LEU A 276 1.18 -21.55 16.40
C LEU A 276 0.60 -20.82 17.61
N HIS A 277 1.29 -19.79 18.09
CA HIS A 277 0.89 -19.07 19.30
C HIS A 277 -0.19 -18.01 19.01
N ARG A 278 -0.07 -17.34 17.86
CA ARG A 278 -0.96 -16.27 17.41
C ARG A 278 -0.86 -16.13 15.91
N ILE A 279 -1.99 -15.96 15.23
CA ILE A 279 -2.09 -15.66 13.81
C ILE A 279 -2.98 -14.43 13.67
N VAL A 280 -2.50 -13.45 12.92
CA VAL A 280 -3.24 -12.22 12.64
C VAL A 280 -3.35 -12.01 11.14
N ALA A 281 -4.44 -11.40 10.69
CA ALA A 281 -4.67 -11.01 9.31
C ALA A 281 -5.26 -9.59 9.25
N SER A 282 -4.79 -8.76 8.33
CA SER A 282 -5.40 -7.47 8.04
C SER A 282 -6.72 -7.63 7.29
N LEU A 283 -7.55 -6.59 7.31
CA LEU A 283 -8.56 -6.41 6.26
C LEU A 283 -7.88 -6.34 4.88
N VAL A 284 -8.65 -6.71 3.85
CA VAL A 284 -8.26 -6.48 2.45
C VAL A 284 -8.50 -5.01 2.11
N ASP A 285 -7.43 -4.36 1.66
CA ASP A 285 -7.47 -2.94 1.26
C ASP A 285 -8.15 -2.72 -0.10
N GLY A 286 -8.31 -1.46 -0.51
CA GLY A 286 -8.95 -1.12 -1.79
C GLY A 286 -8.14 -1.57 -3.02
N SER A 287 -6.85 -1.86 -2.86
CA SER A 287 -5.99 -2.42 -3.92
C SER A 287 -6.04 -3.95 -4.00
N GLY A 288 -6.84 -4.58 -3.12
CA GLY A 288 -6.99 -6.03 -3.00
C GLY A 288 -5.85 -6.71 -2.23
N ALA A 289 -5.04 -5.96 -1.47
CA ALA A 289 -3.92 -6.51 -0.70
C ALA A 289 -4.34 -6.91 0.74
N GLN A 290 -3.76 -8.01 1.22
CA GLN A 290 -3.99 -8.52 2.58
C GLN A 290 -2.69 -9.04 3.17
N SER A 291 -2.36 -8.61 4.39
CA SER A 291 -1.19 -9.08 5.13
C SER A 291 -1.60 -10.06 6.22
N MET A 292 -0.83 -11.12 6.41
CA MET A 292 -0.99 -12.05 7.52
C MET A 292 0.34 -12.32 8.20
N ALA A 293 0.31 -12.55 9.50
CA ALA A 293 1.49 -12.94 10.27
C ALA A 293 1.16 -14.03 11.29
N ALA A 294 2.07 -15.00 11.47
CA ALA A 294 1.93 -16.09 12.42
C ALA A 294 3.19 -16.22 13.29
N THR A 295 2.99 -16.31 14.60
CA THR A 295 4.07 -16.63 15.55
C THR A 295 4.20 -18.14 15.71
N VAL A 296 5.36 -18.68 15.32
CA VAL A 296 5.63 -20.12 15.26
C VAL A 296 6.67 -20.50 16.30
N GLN A 297 6.49 -21.67 16.94
CA GLN A 297 7.52 -22.31 17.73
C GLN A 297 7.67 -23.78 17.31
N THR A 298 8.91 -24.18 17.04
CA THR A 298 9.29 -25.55 16.71
C THR A 298 10.41 -25.98 17.65
N GLY A 299 10.09 -26.80 18.64
CA GLY A 299 11.03 -27.10 19.73
C GLY A 299 11.42 -25.83 20.51
N SER A 300 12.71 -25.51 20.55
CA SER A 300 13.25 -24.28 21.16
C SER A 300 13.27 -23.08 20.21
N SER A 301 13.22 -23.32 18.90
CA SER A 301 13.31 -22.27 17.88
C SER A 301 11.99 -21.52 17.74
N ARG A 302 12.08 -20.21 17.50
CA ARG A 302 10.94 -19.31 17.32
C ARG A 302 11.08 -18.54 16.03
N SER A 303 9.96 -18.22 15.42
CA SER A 303 9.93 -17.39 14.22
C SER A 303 8.61 -16.66 14.06
N VAL A 304 8.59 -15.65 13.18
CA VAL A 304 7.39 -15.00 12.68
C VAL A 304 7.31 -15.26 11.19
N ALA A 305 6.28 -15.98 10.75
CA ALA A 305 5.97 -16.13 9.34
C ALA A 305 5.08 -14.98 8.88
N VAL A 306 5.38 -14.37 7.73
CA VAL A 306 4.62 -13.26 7.14
C VAL A 306 4.24 -13.63 5.72
N VAL A 307 3.02 -13.28 5.32
CA VAL A 307 2.49 -13.50 3.96
C VAL A 307 1.74 -12.26 3.50
N LEU A 308 1.97 -11.86 2.25
CA LEU A 308 1.21 -10.83 1.55
C LEU A 308 0.44 -11.47 0.40
N LEU A 309 -0.89 -11.35 0.43
CA LEU A 309 -1.79 -11.74 -0.64
C LEU A 309 -2.20 -10.50 -1.43
N LYS A 310 -2.38 -10.63 -2.75
CA LYS A 310 -2.90 -9.53 -3.58
C LYS A 310 -3.84 -10.06 -4.66
N GLN A 311 -5.03 -9.47 -4.74
CA GLN A 311 -6.00 -9.74 -5.79
C GLN A 311 -5.38 -9.56 -7.18
N GLY A 312 -5.65 -10.50 -8.09
CA GLY A 312 -5.06 -10.59 -9.43
C GLY A 312 -3.62 -11.11 -9.49
N PHE A 313 -2.94 -11.30 -8.35
CA PHE A 313 -1.54 -11.75 -8.29
C PHE A 313 -1.32 -13.02 -7.48
N GLY A 314 -2.18 -13.29 -6.48
CA GLY A 314 -2.04 -14.42 -5.58
C GLY A 314 -1.09 -14.12 -4.41
N VAL A 315 -0.15 -15.03 -4.13
CA VAL A 315 0.82 -14.88 -3.02
C VAL A 315 2.02 -14.05 -3.50
N LYS A 316 2.07 -12.80 -3.03
CA LYS A 316 2.93 -11.73 -3.56
C LYS A 316 4.24 -11.60 -2.80
N ASP A 317 4.22 -11.91 -1.50
CA ASP A 317 5.40 -12.04 -0.66
C ASP A 317 5.15 -13.07 0.44
N ALA A 318 6.19 -13.76 0.87
CA ALA A 318 6.13 -14.74 1.94
C ALA A 318 7.54 -15.01 2.47
N TYR A 319 7.73 -14.90 3.78
CA TYR A 319 9.02 -15.17 4.43
C TYR A 319 8.86 -15.54 5.90
N VAL A 320 9.92 -16.11 6.47
CA VAL A 320 9.98 -16.50 7.88
C VAL A 320 11.14 -15.77 8.54
N MET A 321 10.83 -14.93 9.53
CA MET A 321 11.84 -14.25 10.34
C MET A 321 12.19 -15.12 11.55
N PRO A 322 13.43 -15.62 11.69
CA PRO A 322 13.85 -16.27 12.93
C PRO A 322 13.81 -15.27 14.09
N CYS A 323 13.57 -15.77 15.30
CA CYS A 323 13.61 -14.97 16.53
C CYS A 323 14.49 -15.66 17.57
N ASP A 324 15.35 -14.89 18.21
CA ASP A 324 16.25 -15.34 19.28
C ASP A 324 15.47 -15.64 20.57
N SER A 325 14.29 -15.02 20.75
CA SER A 325 13.51 -15.15 21.97
C SER A 325 12.00 -14.97 21.78
N ALA A 326 11.23 -15.40 22.78
CA ALA A 326 9.79 -15.12 22.84
C ALA A 326 9.49 -13.61 22.94
N THR A 327 10.39 -12.85 23.56
CA THR A 327 10.23 -11.40 23.71
C THR A 327 10.36 -10.69 22.37
N GLU A 328 11.37 -11.06 21.59
CA GLU A 328 11.55 -10.54 20.23
C GLU A 328 10.37 -10.92 19.33
N GLN A 329 9.94 -12.20 19.36
CA GLN A 329 8.78 -12.67 18.61
C GLN A 329 7.52 -11.84 18.91
N ARG A 330 7.27 -11.53 20.20
CA ARG A 330 6.16 -10.64 20.59
C ARG A 330 6.36 -9.20 20.13
N ALA A 331 7.58 -8.67 20.18
CA ALA A 331 7.88 -7.31 19.74
C ALA A 331 7.70 -7.13 18.23
N ILE A 332 8.12 -8.11 17.42
CA ILE A 332 7.88 -8.12 15.97
C ILE A 332 6.38 -8.16 15.70
N MET A 333 5.65 -9.07 16.34
CA MET A 333 4.20 -9.17 16.16
C MET A 333 3.47 -7.88 16.59
N ALA A 334 3.89 -7.25 17.70
CA ALA A 334 3.31 -5.99 18.16
C ALA A 334 3.51 -4.86 17.13
N ARG A 335 4.72 -4.72 16.57
CA ARG A 335 4.99 -3.73 15.52
C ARG A 335 4.09 -3.92 14.30
N ILE A 336 3.93 -5.17 13.85
CA ILE A 336 3.02 -5.48 12.74
C ILE A 336 1.60 -5.03 13.10
N THR A 337 1.08 -5.39 14.27
CA THR A 337 -0.29 -5.05 14.66
C THR A 337 -0.51 -3.58 15.04
N ASP A 338 0.56 -2.82 15.33
CA ASP A 338 0.47 -1.38 15.58
C ASP A 338 0.35 -0.60 14.25
N GLU A 339 0.90 -1.13 13.16
CA GLU A 339 0.89 -0.50 11.84
C GLU A 339 -0.35 -0.85 11.02
N ILE A 340 -0.89 -2.07 11.19
CA ILE A 340 -2.06 -2.55 10.46
C ILE A 340 -3.22 -2.92 11.38
N GLU A 341 -4.43 -2.50 11.01
CA GLU A 341 -5.67 -2.99 11.62
C GLU A 341 -5.80 -4.49 11.31
N ALA A 342 -5.62 -5.33 12.35
CA ALA A 342 -5.49 -6.78 12.21
C ALA A 342 -6.37 -7.56 13.18
N PHE A 343 -6.84 -8.73 12.73
CA PHE A 343 -7.76 -9.61 13.43
C PHE A 343 -7.07 -10.92 13.78
N ASP A 344 -7.31 -11.43 14.99
CA ASP A 344 -6.86 -12.77 15.38
C ASP A 344 -7.66 -13.83 14.63
N VAL A 345 -6.97 -14.77 13.99
CA VAL A 345 -7.57 -15.78 13.10
C VAL A 345 -7.03 -17.19 13.37
N SER A 346 -7.72 -18.19 12.84
CA SER A 346 -7.34 -19.59 13.00
C SER A 346 -6.31 -20.05 11.94
N PRO A 347 -5.58 -21.16 12.19
CA PRO A 347 -4.75 -21.78 11.17
C PRO A 347 -5.54 -22.25 9.94
N ALA A 348 -6.82 -22.62 10.13
CA ALA A 348 -7.71 -23.01 9.04
C ALA A 348 -7.98 -21.83 8.09
N TYR A 349 -8.31 -20.66 8.65
CA TYR A 349 -8.48 -19.44 7.87
C TYR A 349 -7.19 -19.06 7.10
N MET A 350 -6.02 -19.15 7.75
CA MET A 350 -4.75 -18.87 7.07
C MET A 350 -4.55 -19.80 5.86
N ALA A 351 -4.86 -21.10 6.01
CA ALA A 351 -4.78 -22.05 4.91
C ALA A 351 -5.79 -21.73 3.79
N GLU A 352 -7.02 -21.33 4.14
CA GLU A 352 -8.06 -20.95 3.19
C GLU A 352 -7.67 -19.69 2.40
N ALA A 353 -7.25 -18.63 3.08
CA ALA A 353 -6.84 -17.37 2.46
C ALA A 353 -5.67 -17.57 1.48
N ILE A 354 -4.65 -18.34 1.88
CA ILE A 354 -3.52 -18.67 0.99
C ILE A 354 -3.99 -19.58 -0.15
N GLY A 355 -4.87 -20.55 0.10
CA GLY A 355 -5.43 -21.43 -0.93
C GLY A 355 -6.20 -20.67 -2.01
N LEU A 356 -7.01 -19.68 -1.62
CA LEU A 356 -7.71 -18.78 -2.54
C LEU A 356 -6.74 -17.95 -3.38
N ALA A 357 -5.73 -17.37 -2.74
CA ALA A 357 -4.70 -16.59 -3.42
C ALA A 357 -3.85 -17.45 -4.38
N LEU A 358 -3.54 -18.69 -4.01
CA LEU A 358 -2.84 -19.63 -4.89
C LEU A 358 -3.63 -19.90 -6.18
N ALA A 359 -4.94 -20.15 -6.08
CA ALA A 359 -5.76 -20.36 -7.26
C ALA A 359 -5.81 -19.12 -8.16
N GLU A 360 -6.00 -17.94 -7.57
CA GLU A 360 -6.00 -16.68 -8.30
C GLU A 360 -4.67 -16.41 -9.03
N GLY A 361 -3.53 -16.63 -8.35
CA GLY A 361 -2.21 -16.50 -8.97
C GLY A 361 -2.05 -17.47 -10.15
N LEU A 362 -2.45 -18.73 -9.96
CA LEU A 362 -2.36 -19.75 -11.03
C LEU A 362 -3.25 -19.45 -12.23
N GLU A 363 -4.46 -18.93 -12.01
CA GLU A 363 -5.35 -18.46 -13.07
C GLU A 363 -4.74 -17.30 -13.86
N ALA A 364 -3.98 -16.43 -13.17
CA ALA A 364 -3.19 -15.36 -13.78
C ALA A 364 -1.84 -15.83 -14.38
N ALA A 365 -1.56 -17.14 -14.39
CA ALA A 365 -0.29 -17.74 -14.79
C ALA A 365 0.93 -17.26 -13.98
N LEU A 366 0.71 -16.91 -12.71
CA LEU A 366 1.71 -16.49 -11.75
C LEU A 366 1.96 -17.61 -10.73
N ALA A 367 3.21 -18.03 -10.60
CA ALA A 367 3.63 -18.91 -9.51
C ALA A 367 3.68 -18.14 -8.19
N PRO A 368 3.41 -18.78 -7.04
CA PRO A 368 3.65 -18.14 -5.75
C PRO A 368 5.13 -17.84 -5.53
N VAL A 369 5.43 -16.85 -4.70
CA VAL A 369 6.81 -16.57 -4.31
C VAL A 369 7.48 -17.76 -3.59
N PRO A 370 8.80 -17.99 -3.79
CA PRO A 370 9.49 -19.15 -3.23
C PRO A 370 9.39 -19.30 -1.71
N GLY A 371 9.44 -18.18 -0.96
CA GLY A 371 9.40 -18.20 0.49
C GLY A 371 8.06 -18.70 1.07
N LEU A 372 7.02 -18.89 0.25
CA LEU A 372 5.79 -19.55 0.66
C LEU A 372 6.04 -21.00 1.11
N VAL A 373 7.02 -21.69 0.53
CA VAL A 373 7.39 -23.06 0.94
C VAL A 373 7.81 -23.08 2.40
N ASP A 374 8.65 -22.13 2.81
CA ASP A 374 9.16 -22.03 4.17
C ASP A 374 8.05 -21.63 5.15
N VAL A 375 7.14 -20.75 4.75
CA VAL A 375 5.95 -20.41 5.54
C VAL A 375 5.05 -21.64 5.73
N VAL A 376 4.75 -22.38 4.66
CA VAL A 376 3.89 -23.57 4.71
C VAL A 376 4.50 -24.64 5.62
N GLN A 377 5.80 -24.86 5.53
CA GLN A 377 6.49 -25.81 6.40
C GLN A 377 6.54 -25.33 7.85
N SER A 378 6.82 -24.05 8.08
CA SER A 378 6.89 -23.46 9.43
C SER A 378 5.53 -23.47 10.12
N CYS A 379 4.47 -23.17 9.38
CA CYS A 379 3.11 -23.13 9.91
C CYS A 379 2.40 -24.50 9.93
N GLY A 380 3.04 -25.58 9.46
CA GLY A 380 2.44 -26.91 9.44
C GLY A 380 1.29 -27.06 8.43
N LEU A 381 1.33 -26.31 7.32
CA LEU A 381 0.29 -26.27 6.29
C LEU A 381 0.56 -27.25 5.14
N ALA A 382 1.14 -28.42 5.40
CA ALA A 382 1.58 -29.37 4.36
C ALA A 382 0.46 -29.84 3.39
N GLY A 383 -0.81 -29.73 3.82
CA GLY A 383 -1.99 -30.01 3.01
C GLY A 383 -2.43 -28.86 2.09
N LEU A 384 -1.73 -27.73 2.05
CA LEU A 384 -2.17 -26.53 1.32
C LEU A 384 -2.33 -26.82 -0.17
N ARG A 385 -3.52 -26.52 -0.70
CA ARG A 385 -3.87 -26.66 -2.12
C ARG A 385 -4.59 -25.38 -2.59
N PRO A 386 -4.52 -25.05 -3.89
CA PRO A 386 -5.36 -24.02 -4.46
C PRO A 386 -6.85 -24.31 -4.19
N LEU A 387 -7.60 -23.29 -3.77
CA LEU A 387 -9.05 -23.33 -3.54
C LEU A 387 -9.76 -22.46 -4.57
N PRO A 388 -10.98 -22.82 -5.04
CA PRO A 388 -11.72 -21.99 -5.98
C PRO A 388 -11.85 -20.53 -5.51
N SER A 389 -11.38 -19.59 -6.32
CA SER A 389 -11.23 -18.16 -5.98
C SER A 389 -12.42 -17.28 -6.39
N SER A 390 -13.47 -17.86 -6.98
CA SER A 390 -14.70 -17.14 -7.37
C SER A 390 -15.40 -16.52 -6.16
N VAL A 391 -16.11 -15.40 -6.35
CA VAL A 391 -16.85 -14.73 -5.27
C VAL A 391 -17.85 -15.67 -4.61
N GLU A 392 -18.53 -16.50 -5.39
CA GLU A 392 -19.48 -17.50 -4.91
C GLU A 392 -18.81 -18.51 -3.97
N ALA A 393 -17.67 -19.08 -4.37
CA ALA A 393 -16.92 -20.01 -3.53
C ALA A 393 -16.40 -19.36 -2.23
N ILE A 394 -15.97 -18.10 -2.29
CA ILE A 394 -15.56 -17.36 -1.08
C ILE A 394 -16.75 -17.14 -0.14
N LEU A 395 -17.94 -16.83 -0.68
CA LEU A 395 -19.17 -16.71 0.12
C LEU A 395 -19.62 -18.04 0.72
N GLU A 396 -19.43 -19.16 0.02
CA GLU A 396 -19.68 -20.51 0.56
C GLU A 396 -18.75 -20.84 1.74
N LEU A 397 -17.49 -20.39 1.69
CA LEU A 397 -16.57 -20.51 2.83
C LEU A 397 -16.98 -19.59 4.00
N ALA A 398 -17.45 -18.38 3.72
CA ALA A 398 -17.84 -17.41 4.74
C ALA A 398 -19.17 -17.75 5.43
N ASP A 399 -20.11 -18.37 4.70
CA ASP A 399 -21.45 -18.78 5.16
C ASP A 399 -21.77 -20.23 4.72
N PRO A 400 -21.09 -21.23 5.32
CA PRO A 400 -21.20 -22.64 4.87
C PRO A 400 -22.61 -23.23 5.07
N GLU A 401 -23.40 -22.65 5.97
CA GLU A 401 -24.79 -23.06 6.22
C GLU A 401 -25.81 -22.29 5.35
N GLY A 402 -25.35 -21.32 4.55
CA GLY A 402 -26.21 -20.48 3.71
C GLY A 402 -27.23 -19.67 4.52
N ARG A 403 -26.90 -19.27 5.75
CA ARG A 403 -27.82 -18.55 6.65
C ARG A 403 -28.27 -17.23 6.02
N ILE A 404 -27.33 -16.46 5.47
CA ILE A 404 -27.60 -15.15 4.87
C ILE A 404 -28.40 -15.29 3.59
N ALA A 405 -28.07 -16.29 2.77
CA ALA A 405 -28.85 -16.62 1.57
C ALA A 405 -30.31 -17.01 1.94
N GLY A 406 -30.50 -17.72 3.05
CA GLY A 406 -31.81 -18.13 3.57
C GLY A 406 -32.66 -17.00 4.17
N LEU A 407 -32.09 -15.83 4.46
CA LEU A 407 -32.84 -14.72 5.07
C LEU A 407 -33.89 -14.11 4.12
N PRO A 408 -35.01 -13.57 4.66
CA PRO A 408 -35.95 -12.78 3.88
C PRO A 408 -35.29 -11.57 3.19
N VAL A 409 -35.79 -11.19 2.02
CA VAL A 409 -35.28 -10.05 1.22
C VAL A 409 -35.14 -8.77 2.04
N GLN A 410 -36.10 -8.48 2.92
CA GLN A 410 -36.06 -7.31 3.80
C GLN A 410 -34.92 -7.36 4.83
N SER A 411 -34.66 -8.54 5.41
CA SER A 411 -33.55 -8.73 6.36
C SER A 411 -32.20 -8.59 5.68
N ARG A 412 -32.02 -9.21 4.50
CA ARG A 412 -30.81 -9.01 3.67
C ARG A 412 -30.66 -7.54 3.28
N GLY A 413 -31.76 -6.87 2.97
CA GLY A 413 -31.79 -5.43 2.69
C GLY A 413 -31.25 -4.58 3.85
N ARG A 414 -31.59 -4.93 5.10
CA ARG A 414 -31.07 -4.24 6.29
C ARG A 414 -29.57 -4.44 6.47
N LEU A 415 -29.08 -5.68 6.31
CA LEU A 415 -27.64 -5.99 6.35
C LEU A 415 -26.87 -5.18 5.30
N ILE A 416 -27.38 -5.09 4.07
CA ILE A 416 -26.77 -4.28 3.01
C ILE A 416 -26.75 -2.78 3.38
N THR A 417 -27.82 -2.27 3.98
CA THR A 417 -27.92 -0.85 4.38
C THR A 417 -26.96 -0.50 5.52
N ALA A 418 -26.63 -1.46 6.41
CA ALA A 418 -25.71 -1.23 7.52
C ALA A 418 -24.29 -0.85 7.06
N SER A 419 -23.90 -1.22 5.84
CA SER A 419 -22.64 -0.83 5.20
C SER A 419 -22.37 0.69 5.11
N GLN A 420 -23.38 1.53 5.38
CA GLN A 420 -23.19 2.97 5.50
C GLN A 420 -22.31 3.39 6.71
N TYR A 421 -22.17 2.52 7.70
CA TYR A 421 -21.41 2.79 8.93
C TYR A 421 -20.00 2.22 8.90
N TRP A 422 -19.66 1.36 7.93
CA TRP A 422 -18.34 0.73 7.86
C TRP A 422 -17.18 1.73 7.81
N PRO A 423 -17.24 2.87 7.09
CA PRO A 423 -16.13 3.83 7.06
C PRO A 423 -15.77 4.40 8.44
N ASP A 424 -16.73 4.45 9.37
CA ASP A 424 -16.52 4.91 10.74
C ASP A 424 -15.98 3.78 11.64
N GLN A 425 -16.22 2.52 11.27
CA GLN A 425 -15.85 1.32 12.03
C GLN A 425 -14.46 0.81 11.66
N TYR A 426 -14.11 0.88 10.37
CA TYR A 426 -12.92 0.25 9.79
C TYR A 426 -12.05 1.29 9.11
N ARG A 427 -10.89 1.59 9.70
CA ARG A 427 -9.97 2.60 9.16
C ARG A 427 -9.43 2.19 7.79
N MET A 428 -9.30 0.89 7.53
CA MET A 428 -8.85 0.34 6.25
C MET A 428 -9.68 0.85 5.06
N LEU A 429 -10.98 1.17 5.25
CA LEU A 429 -11.85 1.64 4.17
C LEU A 429 -11.43 2.99 3.60
N ALA A 430 -10.58 3.77 4.28
CA ALA A 430 -9.97 4.96 3.70
C ALA A 430 -9.13 4.65 2.44
N SER A 431 -8.66 3.40 2.29
CA SER A 431 -7.97 2.92 1.07
C SER A 431 -8.93 2.50 -0.05
N TRP A 432 -10.24 2.42 0.19
CA TRP A 432 -11.21 1.92 -0.78
C TRP A 432 -11.63 3.01 -1.76
N PHE A 433 -10.83 3.15 -2.81
CA PHE A 433 -11.08 4.04 -3.94
C PHE A 433 -10.59 3.41 -5.25
N GLU A 434 -11.18 3.84 -6.36
CA GLU A 434 -10.74 3.50 -7.72
C GLU A 434 -9.81 4.57 -8.28
N ASP A 435 -8.76 4.11 -8.96
CA ASP A 435 -7.67 4.96 -9.44
C ASP A 435 -6.99 4.38 -10.69
N SER A 436 -7.75 3.60 -11.46
CA SER A 436 -7.28 3.06 -12.75
C SER A 436 -7.26 4.14 -13.83
N ASP A 437 -6.60 3.88 -14.98
CA ASP A 437 -6.63 4.84 -16.09
C ASP A 437 -8.05 5.09 -16.62
N GLU A 438 -8.92 4.08 -16.61
CA GLU A 438 -10.33 4.28 -16.99
C GLU A 438 -11.02 5.27 -16.07
N THR A 439 -10.67 5.24 -14.78
CA THR A 439 -11.11 6.20 -13.78
C THR A 439 -10.60 7.59 -14.13
N VAL A 440 -9.29 7.75 -14.33
CA VAL A 440 -8.67 9.04 -14.67
C VAL A 440 -9.25 9.64 -15.95
N ALA A 441 -9.32 8.87 -17.04
CA ALA A 441 -9.85 9.34 -18.33
C ALA A 441 -11.35 9.69 -18.23
N GLY A 442 -12.11 8.89 -17.47
CA GLY A 442 -13.52 9.14 -17.20
C GLY A 442 -13.76 10.42 -16.40
N LEU A 443 -12.87 10.76 -15.47
CA LEU A 443 -12.96 11.94 -14.61
C LEU A 443 -12.43 13.20 -15.30
N GLU A 444 -11.33 13.12 -16.06
CA GLU A 444 -10.75 14.26 -16.81
C GLU A 444 -11.68 14.81 -17.89
N SER A 445 -12.44 13.94 -18.54
CA SER A 445 -13.39 14.34 -19.59
C SER A 445 -14.67 14.99 -19.02
N ALA A 446 -14.91 14.89 -17.71
CA ALA A 446 -16.10 15.42 -17.07
C ALA A 446 -16.03 16.94 -16.88
N ARG A 447 -17.02 17.66 -17.43
CA ARG A 447 -17.12 19.13 -17.33
C ARG A 447 -18.04 19.63 -16.21
N SER A 448 -18.60 18.73 -15.42
CA SER A 448 -19.48 19.04 -14.29
C SER A 448 -19.45 17.93 -13.25
N HIS A 449 -19.77 18.26 -12.00
CA HIS A 449 -19.84 17.28 -10.90
C HIS A 449 -20.81 16.12 -11.19
N THR A 450 -21.93 16.41 -11.87
CA THR A 450 -22.89 15.38 -12.30
C THR A 450 -22.32 14.45 -13.37
N ALA A 451 -21.56 14.98 -14.34
CA ALA A 451 -20.89 14.15 -15.34
C ALA A 451 -19.80 13.29 -14.70
N LEU A 452 -19.06 13.85 -13.74
CA LEU A 452 -18.01 13.20 -12.99
C LEU A 452 -18.56 12.01 -12.19
N THR A 453 -19.61 12.25 -11.39
CA THR A 453 -20.31 11.20 -10.62
C THR A 453 -20.86 10.11 -11.53
N ARG A 454 -21.45 10.48 -12.69
CA ARG A 454 -21.97 9.49 -13.65
C ARG A 454 -20.86 8.61 -14.23
N SER A 455 -19.72 9.22 -14.58
CA SER A 455 -18.55 8.51 -15.10
C SER A 455 -18.03 7.51 -14.06
N MET A 456 -17.89 7.95 -12.80
CA MET A 456 -17.45 7.09 -11.71
C MET A 456 -18.38 5.89 -11.49
N TRP A 457 -19.70 6.10 -11.50
CA TRP A 457 -20.64 4.97 -11.42
C TRP A 457 -20.47 3.97 -12.57
N SER A 458 -20.15 4.43 -13.78
CA SER A 458 -19.90 3.53 -14.91
C SER A 458 -18.63 2.69 -14.72
N VAL A 459 -17.58 3.28 -14.16
CA VAL A 459 -16.34 2.57 -13.85
C VAL A 459 -16.56 1.54 -12.75
N LEU A 460 -17.24 1.92 -11.66
CA LEU A 460 -17.57 0.98 -10.58
C LEU A 460 -18.44 -0.18 -11.04
N GLU A 461 -19.37 0.06 -11.98
CA GLU A 461 -20.17 -1.00 -12.58
C GLU A 461 -19.31 -1.98 -13.39
N ALA A 462 -18.34 -1.48 -14.17
CA ALA A 462 -17.37 -2.32 -14.87
C ALA A 462 -16.46 -3.10 -13.89
N ARG A 463 -16.24 -2.56 -12.68
CA ARG A 463 -15.42 -3.15 -11.62
C ARG A 463 -16.20 -3.94 -10.57
N ARG A 464 -17.50 -4.20 -10.81
CA ARG A 464 -18.42 -4.84 -9.84
C ARG A 464 -17.88 -6.15 -9.26
N VAL A 465 -17.32 -7.02 -10.12
CA VAL A 465 -16.82 -8.34 -9.69
C VAL A 465 -15.54 -8.19 -8.85
N GLN A 466 -14.64 -7.26 -9.18
CA GLN A 466 -13.44 -7.03 -8.37
C GLN A 466 -13.81 -6.56 -6.96
N TRP A 467 -14.71 -5.58 -6.83
CA TRP A 467 -15.19 -5.11 -5.52
C TRP A 467 -15.94 -6.18 -4.75
N ALA A 468 -16.75 -6.99 -5.43
CA ALA A 468 -17.43 -8.11 -4.79
C ALA A 468 -16.44 -9.12 -4.19
N ALA A 469 -15.33 -9.40 -4.88
CA ALA A 469 -14.28 -10.27 -4.37
C ALA A 469 -13.52 -9.66 -3.17
N ILE A 470 -13.20 -8.37 -3.17
CA ILE A 470 -12.59 -7.67 -2.01
C ILE A 470 -13.52 -7.78 -0.80
N ILE A 471 -14.80 -7.49 -0.98
CA ILE A 471 -15.80 -7.53 0.09
C ILE A 471 -16.02 -8.96 0.57
N ALA A 472 -16.04 -9.96 -0.33
CA ALA A 472 -16.19 -11.36 0.05
C ALA A 472 -14.98 -11.91 0.83
N ARG A 473 -13.75 -11.48 0.51
CA ARG A 473 -12.56 -11.87 1.30
C ARG A 473 -12.59 -11.27 2.70
N ASN A 474 -13.05 -10.03 2.83
CA ASN A 474 -13.30 -9.41 4.13
C ASN A 474 -14.45 -10.12 4.88
N ALA A 475 -15.51 -10.54 4.19
CA ALA A 475 -16.56 -11.37 4.78
C ALA A 475 -16.00 -12.67 5.39
N LEU A 476 -15.14 -13.37 4.64
CA LEU A 476 -14.49 -14.59 5.12
C LEU A 476 -13.59 -14.33 6.34
N LEU A 477 -12.80 -13.24 6.31
CA LEU A 477 -11.97 -12.82 7.45
C LEU A 477 -12.80 -12.57 8.70
N LEU A 478 -13.84 -11.75 8.57
CA LEU A 478 -14.69 -11.31 9.67
C LEU A 478 -15.48 -12.50 10.25
N SER A 479 -15.94 -13.42 9.39
CA SER A 479 -16.56 -14.68 9.81
C SER A 479 -15.59 -15.55 10.62
N ALA A 480 -14.34 -15.69 10.15
CA ALA A 480 -13.30 -16.44 10.86
C ALA A 480 -12.86 -15.79 12.18
N ALA A 481 -12.88 -14.46 12.25
CA ALA A 481 -12.61 -13.68 13.46
C ALA A 481 -13.80 -13.65 14.43
N GLY A 482 -14.99 -14.10 14.00
CA GLY A 482 -16.20 -14.14 14.81
C GLY A 482 -16.80 -12.77 15.10
N THR A 483 -16.68 -11.82 14.17
CA THR A 483 -17.27 -10.48 14.32
C THR A 483 -18.74 -10.45 13.88
N ASP A 484 -19.54 -9.61 14.52
CA ASP A 484 -20.97 -9.47 14.20
C ASP A 484 -21.22 -8.89 12.80
N ASP A 485 -20.26 -8.12 12.27
CA ASP A 485 -20.37 -7.46 10.96
C ASP A 485 -20.16 -8.43 9.78
N ALA A 486 -19.71 -9.67 10.02
CA ALA A 486 -19.47 -10.66 8.97
C ALA A 486 -20.71 -10.87 8.09
N GLU A 487 -21.90 -10.94 8.69
CA GLU A 487 -23.16 -11.11 7.98
C GLU A 487 -23.46 -9.95 7.01
N GLU A 488 -23.04 -8.74 7.37
CA GLU A 488 -23.22 -7.54 6.54
C GLU A 488 -22.34 -7.62 5.29
N PHE A 489 -21.06 -7.98 5.45
CA PHE A 489 -20.13 -8.15 4.34
C PHE A 489 -20.57 -9.27 3.38
N ILE A 490 -21.04 -10.40 3.91
CA ILE A 490 -21.62 -11.50 3.12
C ILE A 490 -22.80 -10.98 2.30
N ALA A 491 -23.73 -10.26 2.92
CA ALA A 491 -24.92 -9.74 2.26
C ALA A 491 -24.58 -8.72 1.15
N VAL A 492 -23.59 -7.85 1.37
CA VAL A 492 -23.15 -6.87 0.38
C VAL A 492 -22.46 -7.53 -0.81
N ALA A 493 -21.50 -8.42 -0.58
CA ALA A 493 -20.83 -9.15 -1.67
C ALA A 493 -21.83 -9.96 -2.51
N ALA A 494 -22.75 -10.68 -1.86
CA ALA A 494 -23.82 -11.38 -2.55
C ALA A 494 -24.74 -10.43 -3.34
N ALA A 495 -25.03 -9.24 -2.82
CA ALA A 495 -25.86 -8.25 -3.53
C ALA A 495 -25.17 -7.69 -4.78
N LEU A 496 -23.85 -7.50 -4.73
CA LEU A 496 -23.06 -7.11 -5.90
C LEU A 496 -23.13 -8.18 -6.99
N MET A 497 -22.92 -9.44 -6.64
CA MET A 497 -23.00 -10.56 -7.60
C MET A 497 -24.41 -10.75 -8.18
N ASN A 498 -25.45 -10.51 -7.39
CA ASN A 498 -26.84 -10.61 -7.83
C ASN A 498 -27.33 -9.41 -8.67
N GLY A 499 -26.45 -8.51 -9.09
CA GLY A 499 -26.83 -7.40 -9.97
C GLY A 499 -27.63 -6.29 -9.28
N ARG A 500 -27.59 -6.17 -7.94
CA ARG A 500 -28.24 -5.04 -7.26
C ARG A 500 -27.61 -3.73 -7.73
N ASP A 501 -28.44 -2.71 -7.94
CA ASP A 501 -28.01 -1.36 -8.28
C ASP A 501 -27.00 -0.84 -7.24
N LEU A 502 -25.80 -0.47 -7.69
CA LEU A 502 -24.71 -0.02 -6.82
C LEU A 502 -25.12 1.18 -5.96
N LYS A 503 -25.98 2.07 -6.49
CA LYS A 503 -26.47 3.25 -5.75
C LYS A 503 -27.33 2.89 -4.55
N LYS A 504 -27.81 1.64 -4.47
CA LYS A 504 -28.59 1.09 -3.34
C LYS A 504 -27.75 0.28 -2.36
N ILE A 505 -26.42 0.35 -2.49
CA ILE A 505 -25.42 -0.28 -1.61
C ILE A 505 -24.56 0.85 -1.04
N PRO A 506 -24.78 1.27 0.23
CA PRO A 506 -24.13 2.45 0.78
C PRO A 506 -22.61 2.48 0.71
N VAL A 507 -21.92 1.36 0.95
CA VAL A 507 -20.46 1.31 0.81
C VAL A 507 -19.98 1.62 -0.61
N MET A 508 -20.73 1.24 -1.66
CA MET A 508 -20.38 1.58 -3.04
C MET A 508 -20.54 3.08 -3.32
N LYS A 509 -21.48 3.75 -2.63
CA LYS A 509 -21.58 5.22 -2.68
C LYS A 509 -20.37 5.86 -2.02
N PHE A 510 -19.94 5.35 -0.86
CA PHE A 510 -18.71 5.81 -0.22
C PHE A 510 -17.49 5.65 -1.14
N ILE A 511 -17.29 4.48 -1.75
CA ILE A 511 -16.19 4.23 -2.71
C ILE A 511 -16.25 5.22 -3.87
N CYS A 512 -17.44 5.45 -4.44
CA CYS A 512 -17.64 6.45 -5.50
C CYS A 512 -17.19 7.85 -5.05
N ASP A 513 -17.62 8.30 -3.88
CA ASP A 513 -17.31 9.63 -3.36
C ASP A 513 -15.80 9.75 -3.03
N GLN A 514 -15.19 8.71 -2.44
CA GLN A 514 -13.75 8.66 -2.14
C GLN A 514 -12.87 8.66 -3.39
N SER A 515 -13.24 7.90 -4.42
CA SER A 515 -12.49 7.86 -5.70
C SER A 515 -12.40 9.24 -6.34
N ILE A 516 -13.50 10.00 -6.28
CA ILE A 516 -13.56 11.37 -6.77
C ILE A 516 -12.66 12.29 -5.93
N LEU A 517 -12.73 12.17 -4.60
CA LEU A 517 -11.95 12.98 -3.67
C LEU A 517 -10.45 12.76 -3.86
N VAL A 518 -10.00 11.51 -3.94
CA VAL A 518 -8.60 11.15 -4.16
C VAL A 518 -8.10 11.66 -5.52
N TRP A 519 -8.93 11.58 -6.57
CA TRP A 519 -8.56 12.12 -7.87
C TRP A 519 -8.39 13.65 -7.86
N ILE A 520 -9.28 14.38 -7.18
CA ILE A 520 -9.16 15.84 -7.01
C ILE A 520 -7.88 16.19 -6.27
N ASP A 521 -7.63 15.56 -5.12
CA ASP A 521 -6.44 15.80 -4.30
C ASP A 521 -5.13 15.58 -5.08
N ARG A 522 -5.07 14.54 -5.90
CA ARG A 522 -3.87 14.26 -6.73
C ARG A 522 -3.66 15.23 -7.87
N LYS A 523 -4.74 15.81 -8.41
CA LYS A 523 -4.68 16.84 -9.45
C LYS A 523 -4.23 18.19 -8.90
N ASP A 524 -4.67 18.51 -7.68
CA ASP A 524 -4.35 19.75 -6.98
C ASP A 524 -3.10 19.64 -6.08
N GLY A 525 -2.56 18.43 -5.91
CA GLY A 525 -1.31 18.14 -5.21
C GLY A 525 -0.08 18.74 -5.90
N PRO A 526 1.05 18.91 -5.18
CA PRO A 526 2.13 19.83 -5.54
C PRO A 526 2.84 19.41 -6.84
N SER A 527 2.32 19.92 -7.96
CA SER A 527 2.99 19.96 -9.26
C SER A 527 3.28 21.40 -9.70
N GLY A 528 3.17 22.35 -8.77
CA GLY A 528 3.85 23.64 -8.86
C GLY A 528 5.16 23.55 -8.09
N LEU A 529 6.27 23.89 -8.74
CA LEU A 529 7.60 24.07 -8.14
C LEU A 529 7.50 24.76 -6.77
N LEU A 530 7.69 24.02 -5.68
CA LEU A 530 8.14 24.57 -4.42
C LEU A 530 9.52 24.00 -4.15
N ASP A 531 10.48 24.92 -4.19
CA ASP A 531 11.88 24.76 -3.84
C ASP A 531 12.00 24.05 -2.47
N PRO A 532 12.86 23.03 -2.31
CA PRO A 532 13.10 22.38 -1.02
C PRO A 532 13.72 23.31 0.03
N ASP A 533 14.18 24.51 -0.36
CA ASP A 533 14.89 25.46 0.50
C ASP A 533 13.98 26.47 1.23
N VAL A 534 12.66 26.28 1.25
CA VAL A 534 11.81 27.01 2.19
C VAL A 534 11.50 26.11 3.37
N GLU A 535 12.32 26.22 4.42
CA GLU A 535 11.92 25.87 5.79
C GLU A 535 10.63 26.66 6.12
N GLY A 536 9.47 26.08 5.80
CA GLY A 536 8.19 26.49 6.34
C GLY A 536 8.07 26.01 7.79
N PRO A 537 7.46 26.77 8.71
CA PRO A 537 7.67 26.60 10.15
C PRO A 537 6.95 25.39 10.79
N PHE A 538 6.58 24.37 10.03
CA PHE A 538 5.77 23.26 10.51
C PHE A 538 6.46 21.91 10.31
N VAL A 539 7.58 21.74 11.03
CA VAL A 539 7.99 20.42 11.49
C VAL A 539 7.06 20.04 12.65
N SER A 540 6.50 18.84 12.61
CA SER A 540 5.75 18.25 13.72
C SER A 540 6.50 18.47 15.04
N SER A 541 5.93 19.27 15.94
CA SER A 541 6.43 19.38 17.30
C SER A 541 5.27 19.25 18.27
N SER A 542 5.30 18.12 18.98
CA SER A 542 4.52 17.89 20.20
C SER A 542 4.67 19.06 21.16
N MET A 543 3.56 19.51 21.76
CA MET A 543 3.48 20.45 22.87
C MET A 543 4.38 21.70 22.79
N VAL A 544 3.80 22.84 22.40
CA VAL A 544 4.41 24.15 22.66
C VAL A 544 4.33 24.43 24.17
N PRO A 545 5.45 24.57 24.91
CA PRO A 545 5.42 24.95 26.32
C PRO A 545 4.85 26.36 26.47
N ALA A 546 4.14 26.62 27.57
CA ALA A 546 3.36 27.84 27.85
C ALA A 546 4.15 29.17 27.91
N ASN A 547 5.40 29.24 27.44
CA ASN A 547 6.27 30.42 27.53
C ASN A 547 7.06 30.73 26.24
N PHE A 548 6.52 30.42 25.06
CA PHE A 548 7.04 30.99 23.81
C PHE A 548 6.40 32.37 23.52
N PRO A 549 7.18 33.43 23.28
CA PRO A 549 6.63 34.71 22.86
C PRO A 549 6.04 34.56 21.45
N ALA A 550 4.78 34.98 21.27
CA ALA A 550 4.08 34.90 20.01
C ALA A 550 4.86 35.63 18.89
N PRO A 551 4.98 35.06 17.68
CA PRO A 551 5.58 35.76 16.55
C PRO A 551 4.83 37.06 16.29
N ALA A 552 5.57 38.16 16.13
CA ALA A 552 5.02 39.49 15.89
C ALA A 552 4.47 39.57 14.46
N PHE A 553 3.22 39.17 14.25
CA PHE A 553 2.51 39.38 13.00
C PHE A 553 2.32 40.89 12.77
N ALA A 554 2.57 41.35 11.54
CA ALA A 554 2.29 42.74 11.17
C ALA A 554 0.78 43.01 11.30
N ALA A 555 0.41 44.17 11.86
CA ALA A 555 -1.00 44.55 12.00
C ALA A 555 -1.71 44.58 10.64
N GLU A 556 -2.90 44.01 10.57
CA GLU A 556 -3.76 43.98 9.37
C GLU A 556 -3.99 45.40 8.83
N LYS A 557 -3.78 45.60 7.52
CA LYS A 557 -4.10 46.88 6.88
C LYS A 557 -5.59 46.97 6.59
N LYS A 558 -6.12 48.19 6.57
CA LYS A 558 -7.55 48.45 6.32
C LYS A 558 -8.04 47.79 5.01
N ASP A 559 -9.10 46.99 5.12
CA ASP A 559 -9.76 46.23 4.04
C ASP A 559 -8.85 45.22 3.31
N GLU A 560 -7.74 44.79 3.92
CA GLU A 560 -6.79 43.86 3.31
C GLU A 560 -7.41 42.45 3.17
N LEU A 561 -8.03 41.95 4.23
CA LEU A 561 -8.72 40.65 4.24
C LEU A 561 -9.97 40.64 3.36
N ALA A 562 -10.83 41.66 3.45
CA ALA A 562 -11.98 41.84 2.57
C ALA A 562 -11.62 41.80 1.07
N LYS A 563 -10.45 42.31 0.67
CA LYS A 563 -9.99 42.26 -0.73
C LYS A 563 -9.56 40.85 -1.16
N LEU A 564 -9.07 40.03 -0.24
CA LEU A 564 -8.65 38.65 -0.50
C LEU A 564 -9.85 37.68 -0.55
N LEU A 565 -10.90 37.94 0.23
CA LEU A 565 -12.12 37.12 0.28
C LEU A 565 -13.07 37.39 -0.89
N ARG A 566 -13.20 38.66 -1.33
CA ARG A 566 -14.17 39.09 -2.35
C ARG A 566 -14.13 38.29 -3.67
N PRO A 567 -12.95 37.91 -4.23
CA PRO A 567 -12.91 37.09 -5.44
C PRO A 567 -13.59 35.72 -5.31
N ALA A 568 -13.64 35.15 -4.10
CA ALA A 568 -14.34 33.91 -3.80
C ALA A 568 -15.82 34.11 -3.45
N GLY A 569 -16.33 35.35 -3.52
CA GLY A 569 -17.68 35.70 -3.08
C GLY A 569 -17.86 35.70 -1.57
N LEU A 570 -16.77 35.59 -0.79
CA LEU A 570 -16.80 35.53 0.66
C LEU A 570 -16.67 36.93 1.28
N THR A 571 -17.12 37.06 2.52
CA THR A 571 -17.08 38.32 3.28
C THR A 571 -16.45 38.09 4.66
N GLU A 572 -16.01 39.16 5.32
CA GLU A 572 -15.43 39.07 6.67
C GLU A 572 -16.41 38.51 7.71
N PRO A 573 -17.71 38.91 7.75
CA PRO A 573 -18.67 38.32 8.68
C PRO A 573 -18.88 36.81 8.47
N TRP A 574 -18.79 36.35 7.23
CA TRP A 574 -18.83 34.92 6.92
C TRP A 574 -17.62 34.18 7.50
N LEU A 575 -16.43 34.76 7.32
CA LEU A 575 -15.19 34.19 7.85
C LEU A 575 -15.18 34.18 9.39
N ASP A 576 -15.67 35.24 10.02
CA ASP A 576 -15.81 35.31 11.48
C ASP A 576 -16.74 34.21 12.00
N GLY A 577 -17.82 33.91 11.27
CA GLY A 577 -18.72 32.79 11.55
C GLY A 577 -18.01 31.44 11.41
N TYR A 578 -17.27 31.25 10.33
CA TYR A 578 -16.49 30.03 10.08
C TYR A 578 -15.47 29.77 11.20
N LEU A 579 -14.65 30.77 11.56
CA LEU A 579 -13.64 30.63 12.61
C LEU A 579 -14.28 30.41 13.99
N THR A 580 -15.44 31.03 14.25
CA THR A 580 -16.21 30.77 15.47
C THR A 580 -16.67 29.31 15.54
N GLY A 581 -17.14 28.74 14.42
CA GLY A 581 -17.48 27.32 14.31
C GLY A 581 -16.30 26.42 14.64
N VAL A 582 -15.14 26.68 14.01
CA VAL A 582 -13.89 25.93 14.28
C VAL A 582 -13.54 25.96 15.77
N CYS A 583 -13.54 27.13 16.39
CA CYS A 583 -13.17 27.30 17.79
C CYS A 583 -14.14 26.57 18.75
N THR A 584 -15.41 26.47 18.38
CA THR A 584 -16.47 25.94 19.25
C THR A 584 -16.85 24.48 18.94
N ALA A 585 -16.11 23.81 18.05
CA ALA A 585 -16.30 22.40 17.79
C ALA A 585 -16.13 21.57 19.08
N PRO A 586 -16.94 20.53 19.30
CA PRO A 586 -16.84 19.72 20.51
C PRO A 586 -15.48 19.08 20.77
N LEU A 587 -14.82 18.62 19.71
CA LEU A 587 -13.43 18.16 19.73
C LEU A 587 -12.53 19.22 19.12
N PHE A 588 -11.29 19.33 19.58
CA PHE A 588 -10.30 20.22 18.98
C PHE A 588 -10.16 19.94 17.48
N VAL A 589 -10.10 21.00 16.66
CA VAL A 589 -9.91 20.89 15.21
C VAL A 589 -8.50 21.36 14.88
N GLU A 590 -7.69 20.46 14.31
CA GLU A 590 -6.31 20.77 13.95
C GLU A 590 -6.26 21.87 12.86
N PRO A 591 -5.24 22.75 12.86
CA PRO A 591 -5.09 23.82 11.88
C PRO A 591 -5.24 23.37 10.43
N LEU A 592 -4.69 22.22 10.07
CA LEU A 592 -4.77 21.69 8.71
C LEU A 592 -6.21 21.32 8.30
N ASP A 593 -7.02 20.84 9.24
CA ASP A 593 -8.37 20.33 8.97
C ASP A 593 -9.37 21.45 8.70
N TRP A 594 -9.24 22.60 9.39
CA TRP A 594 -10.11 23.75 9.14
C TRP A 594 -9.55 24.75 8.12
N LEU A 595 -8.23 24.75 7.88
CA LEU A 595 -7.61 25.63 6.89
C LEU A 595 -7.83 25.12 5.46
N SER A 596 -7.74 23.80 5.24
CA SER A 596 -7.89 23.19 3.91
C SER A 596 -9.23 23.53 3.22
N PRO A 597 -10.40 23.47 3.89
CA PRO A 597 -11.66 23.88 3.29
C PRO A 597 -11.70 25.36 2.89
N LEU A 598 -11.11 26.26 3.69
CA LEU A 598 -11.00 27.69 3.35
C LEU A 598 -10.07 27.93 2.16
N LEU A 599 -8.93 27.24 2.12
CA LEU A 599 -8.00 27.32 1.01
C LEU A 599 -8.65 26.81 -0.28
N ASN A 600 -9.42 25.72 -0.24
CA ASN A 600 -10.14 25.22 -1.41
C ASN A 600 -11.14 26.23 -1.98
N LEU A 601 -11.79 27.03 -1.13
CA LEU A 601 -12.73 28.08 -1.55
C LEU A 601 -12.04 29.30 -2.16
N VAL A 602 -10.84 29.65 -1.68
CA VAL A 602 -10.19 30.93 -1.98
C VAL A 602 -8.96 30.80 -2.90
N ALA A 603 -8.28 29.65 -2.91
CA ALA A 603 -7.00 29.43 -3.60
C ALA A 603 -7.08 29.64 -5.12
N PHE A 604 -8.17 29.18 -5.77
CA PHE A 604 -8.38 29.39 -7.22
C PHE A 604 -8.35 30.89 -7.61
N ASN A 605 -8.75 31.75 -6.66
CA ASN A 605 -8.82 33.19 -6.89
C ASN A 605 -7.56 33.95 -6.43
N LEU A 606 -6.70 33.33 -5.62
CA LEU A 606 -5.43 33.89 -5.13
C LEU A 606 -4.24 33.36 -5.93
N LYS A 607 -4.11 33.86 -7.16
CA LYS A 607 -3.15 33.40 -8.19
C LYS A 607 -1.65 33.59 -7.90
N THR A 608 -1.26 34.03 -6.70
CA THR A 608 0.15 34.32 -6.37
C THR A 608 0.46 33.88 -4.95
N ASP A 609 1.58 33.18 -4.76
CA ASP A 609 2.03 32.67 -3.46
C ASP A 609 2.06 33.76 -2.39
N LYS A 610 2.51 34.98 -2.75
CA LYS A 610 2.52 36.13 -1.83
C LYS A 610 1.14 36.49 -1.27
N LYS A 611 0.07 36.36 -2.06
CA LYS A 611 -1.30 36.61 -1.60
C LYS A 611 -1.85 35.46 -0.77
N LEU A 612 -1.44 34.23 -1.10
CA LEU A 612 -1.81 33.04 -0.33
C LEU A 612 -1.15 33.07 1.06
N SER A 613 0.15 33.34 1.14
CA SER A 613 0.87 33.50 2.42
C SER A 613 0.27 34.64 3.25
N CYS A 614 0.01 35.81 2.63
CA CYS A 614 -0.64 36.93 3.30
C CYS A 614 -2.05 36.57 3.81
N PHE A 615 -2.81 35.77 3.04
CA PHE A 615 -4.13 35.30 3.46
C PHE A 615 -4.04 34.36 4.67
N VAL A 616 -3.12 33.40 4.67
CA VAL A 616 -2.90 32.47 5.79
C VAL A 616 -2.44 33.21 7.05
N GLU A 617 -1.53 34.18 6.92
CA GLU A 617 -1.10 35.02 8.06
C GLU A 617 -2.28 35.78 8.69
N LEU A 618 -3.13 36.39 7.87
CA LEU A 618 -4.32 37.09 8.34
C LEU A 618 -5.35 36.14 8.93
N LEU A 619 -5.52 34.93 8.38
CA LEU A 619 -6.39 33.90 8.94
C LEU A 619 -5.93 33.47 10.33
N MET A 620 -4.64 33.25 10.53
CA MET A 620 -4.10 32.89 11.85
C MET A 620 -4.26 34.02 12.86
N LEU A 621 -4.10 35.28 12.43
CA LEU A 621 -4.38 36.45 13.26
C LEU A 621 -5.86 36.48 13.70
N ARG A 622 -6.79 36.26 12.76
CA ARG A 622 -8.24 36.24 13.02
C ARG A 622 -8.69 35.04 13.85
N TYR A 623 -8.06 33.89 13.66
CA TYR A 623 -8.28 32.71 14.52
C TYR A 623 -7.86 33.01 15.96
N ASN A 624 -6.67 33.56 16.17
CA ASN A 624 -6.18 33.92 17.51
C ASN A 624 -7.02 35.02 18.17
N ASP A 625 -7.51 35.99 17.39
CA ASP A 625 -8.45 37.02 17.87
C ASP A 625 -9.80 36.40 18.29
N THR A 626 -10.32 35.45 17.51
CA THR A 626 -11.55 34.70 17.83
C THR A 626 -11.39 33.90 19.13
N VAL A 627 -10.27 33.17 19.27
CA VAL A 627 -9.92 32.46 20.52
C VAL A 627 -9.81 33.43 21.69
N SER A 628 -9.22 34.61 21.49
CA SER A 628 -9.09 35.64 22.53
C SER A 628 -10.45 36.21 22.96
N LYS A 629 -11.35 36.46 22.00
CA LYS A 629 -12.74 36.89 22.26
C LYS A 629 -13.54 35.85 23.03
N MET A 630 -13.36 34.55 22.71
CA MET A 630 -14.01 33.45 23.44
C MET A 630 -13.52 33.31 24.89
N ARG A 631 -12.28 33.74 25.17
CA ARG A 631 -11.67 33.72 26.52
C ARG A 631 -11.91 34.98 27.34
N ALA A 632 -12.36 36.07 26.71
CA ALA A 632 -12.58 37.35 27.38
C ALA A 632 -13.90 37.34 28.19
N ALA A 633 -13.97 38.18 29.24
CA ALA A 633 -15.18 38.37 30.04
C ALA A 633 -16.33 38.99 29.22
N ASP A 634 -17.57 38.84 29.71
CA ASP A 634 -18.88 38.90 29.02
C ASP A 634 -19.21 40.10 28.09
N ASP A 635 -18.33 41.08 27.89
CA ASP A 635 -18.62 42.35 27.21
C ASP A 635 -18.27 42.39 25.70
N LEU A 636 -17.67 41.34 25.13
CA LEU A 636 -17.35 41.28 23.68
C LEU A 636 -18.42 40.52 22.89
N ALA A 637 -18.92 41.17 21.83
CA ALA A 637 -19.89 40.58 20.90
C ALA A 637 -19.25 39.43 20.10
N LEU A 638 -19.78 38.21 20.29
CA LEU A 638 -19.35 36.99 19.58
C LEU A 638 -20.07 36.76 18.25
N ILE A 639 -21.18 37.48 18.05
CA ILE A 639 -21.98 37.45 16.84
C ILE A 639 -22.19 38.87 16.33
N PRO A 640 -22.44 39.09 15.03
CA PRO A 640 -22.74 40.42 14.50
C PRO A 640 -23.99 41.03 15.16
N THR A 641 -23.92 42.31 15.53
CA THR A 641 -25.07 43.07 16.04
C THR A 641 -25.97 43.61 14.94
N GLU A 642 -25.46 43.67 13.71
CA GLU A 642 -26.19 44.08 12.53
C GLU A 642 -27.02 42.92 11.96
N ILE A 643 -28.34 43.05 12.00
CA ILE A 643 -29.30 42.03 11.53
C ILE A 643 -28.98 41.47 10.13
N PRO A 644 -28.58 42.29 9.12
CA PRO A 644 -28.26 41.77 7.79
C PRO A 644 -27.00 40.87 7.73
N LEU A 645 -26.11 40.97 8.73
CA LEU A 645 -24.87 40.20 8.78
C LEU A 645 -25.03 38.85 9.49
N ILE A 646 -26.11 38.68 10.27
CA ILE A 646 -26.39 37.44 11.01
C ILE A 646 -26.55 36.23 10.09
N PRO A 647 -27.33 36.27 8.98
CA PRO A 647 -27.43 35.13 8.05
C PRO A 647 -26.08 34.77 7.42
N ILE A 648 -25.27 35.77 7.10
CA ILE A 648 -23.95 35.61 6.47
C ILE A 648 -22.98 34.93 7.45
N TRP A 649 -23.00 35.35 8.70
CA TRP A 649 -22.19 34.75 9.76
C TRP A 649 -22.65 33.32 10.09
N ALA A 650 -23.96 33.07 10.16
CA ALA A 650 -24.52 31.74 10.43
C ALA A 650 -24.16 30.74 9.32
N ASP A 651 -24.13 31.18 8.06
CA ASP A 651 -23.71 30.37 6.91
C ASP A 651 -22.23 29.94 7.02
N GLY A 652 -21.35 30.88 7.40
CA GLY A 652 -19.95 30.57 7.68
C GLY A 652 -19.78 29.55 8.81
N TYR A 653 -20.52 29.73 9.91
CA TYR A 653 -20.49 28.83 11.06
C TYR A 653 -20.94 27.41 10.71
N LEU A 654 -22.06 27.27 9.98
CA LEU A 654 -22.55 25.96 9.52
C LEU A 654 -21.61 25.32 8.50
N THR A 655 -20.95 26.13 7.67
CA THR A 655 -19.92 25.62 6.74
C THR A 655 -18.75 25.01 7.50
N ALA A 656 -18.26 25.67 8.56
CA ALA A 656 -17.23 25.10 9.43
C ALA A 656 -17.72 23.81 10.11
N TRP A 657 -18.96 23.78 10.59
CA TRP A 657 -19.57 22.60 11.20
C TRP A 657 -19.58 21.41 10.24
N GLU A 658 -20.02 21.60 9.00
CA GLU A 658 -20.04 20.52 8.00
C GLU A 658 -18.63 20.12 7.55
N ALA A 659 -17.72 21.08 7.37
CA ALA A 659 -16.35 20.80 6.95
C ALA A 659 -15.55 20.03 8.02
N THR A 660 -15.89 20.21 9.29
CA THR A 660 -15.20 19.59 10.44
C THR A 660 -16.09 18.58 11.17
N LYS A 661 -17.06 17.99 10.45
CA LYS A 661 -18.12 17.12 11.02
C LYS A 661 -17.66 16.03 11.99
N PRO A 662 -16.51 15.35 11.81
CA PRO A 662 -15.97 14.40 12.80
C PRO A 662 -15.80 15.01 14.20
N ASN A 663 -15.50 16.31 14.27
CA ASN A 663 -15.29 17.07 15.50
C ASN A 663 -16.61 17.51 16.15
N TRP A 664 -17.77 17.21 15.54
CA TRP A 664 -19.13 17.51 16.01
C TRP A 664 -19.97 16.25 16.35
N PRO A 665 -19.51 15.38 17.26
CA PRO A 665 -20.22 14.16 17.61
C PRO A 665 -21.60 14.45 18.21
N SER A 666 -22.63 13.83 17.61
CA SER A 666 -24.04 14.02 18.00
C SER A 666 -24.34 13.66 19.47
N LYS A 667 -23.55 12.77 20.06
CA LYS A 667 -23.63 12.36 21.47
C LYS A 667 -23.20 13.47 22.43
N VAL A 668 -22.22 14.28 22.06
CA VAL A 668 -21.72 15.42 22.88
C VAL A 668 -22.63 16.63 22.74
N LEU A 669 -23.23 16.83 21.57
CA LEU A 669 -24.12 17.96 21.28
C LEU A 669 -25.47 17.90 21.99
N GLY A 670 -25.98 16.69 22.26
CA GLY A 670 -27.26 16.50 22.95
C GLY A 670 -28.45 17.17 22.26
N ALA A 671 -29.49 17.49 23.02
CA ALA A 671 -30.68 18.17 22.51
C ALA A 671 -30.44 19.67 22.25
N GLN A 672 -29.61 20.31 23.07
CA GLN A 672 -29.30 21.74 22.97
C GLN A 672 -28.51 22.06 21.70
N GLY A 673 -27.46 21.29 21.37
CA GLY A 673 -26.69 21.49 20.14
C GLY A 673 -27.51 21.26 18.87
N LYS A 674 -28.47 20.33 18.88
CA LYS A 674 -29.43 20.16 17.77
C LYS A 674 -30.37 21.36 17.62
N SER A 675 -30.81 21.95 18.74
CA SER A 675 -31.64 23.16 18.74
C SER A 675 -30.87 24.36 18.18
N ILE A 676 -29.62 24.55 18.61
CA ILE A 676 -28.75 25.63 18.13
C ILE A 676 -28.44 25.47 16.64
N ARG A 677 -28.12 24.25 16.19
CA ARG A 677 -27.92 23.99 14.77
C ARG A 677 -29.15 24.36 13.93
N LYS A 678 -30.34 23.93 14.37
CA LYS A 678 -31.59 24.29 13.70
C LYS A 678 -31.84 25.79 13.71
N MET A 679 -31.52 26.47 14.82
CA MET A 679 -31.61 27.93 14.94
C MET A 679 -30.69 28.64 13.93
N LEU A 680 -29.45 28.15 13.75
CA LEU A 680 -28.50 28.67 12.77
C LEU A 680 -28.96 28.40 11.32
N GLU A 681 -29.50 27.22 11.04
CA GLU A 681 -30.08 26.86 9.73
C GLU A 681 -31.31 27.74 9.39
N GLN A 682 -32.06 28.16 10.40
CA GLN A 682 -33.15 29.13 10.23
C GLN A 682 -32.63 30.57 10.07
N ALA A 683 -31.52 30.90 10.73
CA ALA A 683 -30.87 32.21 10.62
C ALA A 683 -30.29 32.44 9.22
N THR A 684 -29.73 31.43 8.55
CA THR A 684 -29.27 31.52 7.15
C THR A 684 -30.41 31.86 6.19
N ASP A 685 -31.63 31.38 6.49
CA ASP A 685 -32.85 31.67 5.74
C ASP A 685 -33.49 33.03 6.11
N GLY A 686 -32.86 33.81 7.00
CA GLY A 686 -33.38 35.08 7.50
C GLY A 686 -34.58 34.92 8.45
N ARG A 687 -34.83 33.71 8.96
CA ARG A 687 -35.98 33.35 9.81
C ARG A 687 -35.52 33.13 11.25
N PHE A 688 -35.23 34.19 12.00
CA PHE A 688 -34.73 34.10 13.38
C PHE A 688 -35.32 35.19 14.29
N ASP A 689 -35.46 34.89 15.59
CA ASP A 689 -35.73 35.92 16.61
C ASP A 689 -34.39 36.49 17.08
N ASN A 690 -34.13 37.75 16.77
CA ASN A 690 -32.89 38.43 17.13
C ASN A 690 -32.67 38.51 18.65
N THR A 691 -33.74 38.58 19.44
CA THR A 691 -33.67 38.65 20.91
C THR A 691 -33.27 37.31 21.50
N GLU A 692 -33.81 36.22 20.96
CA GLU A 692 -33.47 34.86 21.37
C GLU A 692 -32.04 34.48 20.93
N LEU A 693 -31.67 34.80 19.69
CA LEU A 693 -30.34 34.51 19.14
C LEU A 693 -29.24 35.29 19.87
N SER A 694 -29.45 36.59 20.15
CA SER A 694 -28.45 37.43 20.80
C SER A 694 -28.21 37.12 22.28
N VAL A 695 -29.16 36.45 22.94
CA VAL A 695 -29.03 36.04 24.34
C VAL A 695 -28.54 34.61 24.46
N SER A 696 -29.15 33.66 23.74
CA SER A 696 -28.89 32.22 23.94
C SER A 696 -27.65 31.69 23.22
N LEU A 697 -27.31 32.24 22.04
CA LEU A 697 -26.22 31.73 21.22
C LEU A 697 -24.83 32.10 21.79
N PRO A 698 -24.55 33.34 22.22
CA PRO A 698 -23.25 33.67 22.80
C PRO A 698 -22.92 32.89 24.08
N GLU A 699 -23.90 32.69 24.96
CA GLU A 699 -23.73 31.88 26.18
C GLU A 699 -23.38 30.43 25.83
N TRP A 700 -24.11 29.84 24.87
CA TRP A 700 -23.85 28.49 24.41
C TRP A 700 -22.48 28.33 23.74
N LEU A 701 -22.06 29.29 22.90
CA LEU A 701 -20.74 29.27 22.24
C LEU A 701 -19.60 29.30 23.26
N ARG A 702 -19.70 30.14 24.30
CA ARG A 702 -18.68 30.21 25.37
C ARG A 702 -18.64 28.94 26.20
N GLN A 703 -19.80 28.41 26.59
CA GLN A 703 -19.88 27.15 27.32
C GLN A 703 -19.27 26.02 26.50
N ARG A 704 -19.55 25.97 25.20
CA ARG A 704 -19.03 24.94 24.31
C ARG A 704 -17.53 25.06 24.07
N PHE A 705 -17.00 26.28 23.94
CA PHE A 705 -15.56 26.53 23.90
C PHE A 705 -14.87 26.06 25.20
N ALA A 706 -15.47 26.32 26.36
CA ALA A 706 -14.93 25.89 27.66
C ALA A 706 -14.96 24.36 27.85
N ASP A 707 -15.98 23.70 27.32
CA ASP A 707 -16.18 22.26 27.43
C ASP A 707 -15.47 21.45 26.31
N GLN A 708 -14.66 22.10 25.46
CA GLN A 708 -13.93 21.45 24.36
C GLN A 708 -13.01 20.34 24.89
N GLN A 709 -13.21 19.13 24.39
CA GLN A 709 -12.36 17.99 24.74
C GLN A 709 -11.11 18.04 23.84
N MET A 710 -9.94 18.02 24.47
CA MET A 710 -8.65 17.90 23.80
C MET A 710 -8.42 16.47 23.33
#